data_AF-A0A398BPZ4-F1
#
_entry.id   AF-A0A398BPZ4-F1
#
_cell.length_a   1.000
_cell.length_b   1.000
_cell.length_c   1.000
_cell.angle_alpha   90.00
_cell.angle_beta   90.00
_cell.angle_gamma   90.00
#
_symmetry.space_group_name_H-M   'P 1'
#
loop_
_entity.id
_entity.type
_entity.pdbx_description
1 polymer ?
#
loop_
_entity_poly.entity_id
_entity_poly.type
_entity_poly.pdbx_seq_one_letter_code
_entity_poly.pdbx_strand_id
1 'polypeptide(L)'
;MDQDIDGLQTKVAEERKKEYFSVRSAFSGTSQEFEDPRLAGEAFFRADPAERPSVTHIDGNSARTMAHTETHGTHERGETRYFKSLPDSHAPDAEFRAGFVAAMEASISERLERVEFGKDGAKAVERLDAGLKDDLEAFARREPEKAAALWNEHTGEVPPGPTLRAAVEAREADADREQQAEFASRAEGPKVVASGDWVTTDRNVELRPVAVATERGVHAGYDASESGGEGVISFSERTFANSWEALRHAWDFYEGGEEGLELAVSRAAAVDRDAGEEMDRGPSGLVLEHREQPEFPRPETAIYAGEDAQLVLTLGRDTEASRDIAERLVADPAFRQVVAEHIPDAEATLGTGRFVDGQGSAGFLPDELLAITSYGRDGSAEVLAKFPDEGPLSEALARHLAESPVLTAHVEEERLRSDFTADPARAISTWVAQSSARIDRLPSDRQEDLRAEMQSIAKEAAAAFGLDREQTGHEVSPRSTLYSTAISPTILTVGGEETGLQSGGAESLQGSLTLNARLAGIDAEKLGKRLETGAANAREEEAWVKSDLADVARRHGYDLDNTQGRNAAAERLDRFYQRAAEMIQSARSIDASRAPDPMVEALDKMAKLHVRQGSVAFRNEAQARDFAEEMKERYGANVLKDIAAGRTDALAKDVPEASACQAMAAAVISAAKEHPSLGLSAHEVESAERRMTAEAGPRPPEHTRASGHDRAHAQDREF
;
A
#
# COMPACT_ATOMS: atom_id res chain seq x y z
N MET A 1 75.74 44.60 17.57
CA MET A 1 74.77 45.55 18.15
C MET A 1 73.73 45.75 17.09
N ASP A 2 72.56 45.24 17.41
CA ASP A 2 71.46 44.91 16.53
C ASP A 2 70.58 46.11 16.17
N GLN A 3 70.06 46.01 14.94
CA GLN A 3 68.72 46.35 14.49
C GLN A 3 68.36 47.76 14.00
N ASP A 4 68.16 47.75 12.68
CA ASP A 4 66.88 47.96 11.97
C ASP A 4 66.42 49.37 11.66
N ILE A 5 66.71 49.69 10.39
CA ILE A 5 66.03 50.67 9.54
C ILE A 5 64.82 49.94 8.94
N ASP A 6 63.62 50.35 9.31
CA ASP A 6 62.47 50.14 8.42
C ASP A 6 61.58 51.38 8.38
N GLY A 7 61.28 51.78 7.17
CA GLY A 7 60.69 53.07 6.88
C GLY A 7 60.69 53.32 5.38
N LEU A 8 59.88 52.56 4.65
CA LEU A 8 59.08 53.04 3.51
C LEU A 8 58.28 51.88 2.91
N GLN A 9 56.96 51.89 3.10
CA GLN A 9 55.96 51.78 2.02
C GLN A 9 54.54 51.74 2.60
N THR A 10 53.90 52.90 2.71
CA THR A 10 52.44 52.99 2.79
C THR A 10 51.85 52.89 1.39
N LYS A 11 51.45 51.67 1.01
CA LYS A 11 50.53 51.45 -0.11
C LYS A 11 49.15 51.17 0.49
N VAL A 12 48.19 52.02 0.12
CA VAL A 12 46.78 51.94 0.52
C VAL A 12 46.24 50.54 0.20
N ALA A 13 45.78 49.82 1.23
CA ALA A 13 45.12 48.53 1.07
C ALA A 13 43.68 48.77 0.60
N GLU A 14 43.41 48.49 -0.68
CA GLU A 14 42.04 48.32 -1.17
C GLU A 14 41.35 47.21 -0.35
N GLU A 15 40.14 47.49 0.13
CA GLU A 15 39.29 46.50 0.82
C GLU A 15 39.12 45.26 -0.08
N ARG A 16 39.72 44.14 0.31
CA ARG A 16 39.58 42.86 -0.41
C ARG A 16 38.12 42.43 -0.38
N LYS A 17 37.48 42.31 -1.54
CA LYS A 17 36.16 41.66 -1.71
C LYS A 17 36.18 40.27 -1.07
N LYS A 18 35.12 39.93 -0.31
CA LYS A 18 35.05 38.70 0.50
C LYS A 18 34.98 37.43 -0.36
N GLU A 19 34.26 37.45 -1.47
CA GLU A 19 34.13 36.32 -2.42
C GLU A 19 33.78 36.87 -3.80
N TYR A 20 34.40 36.36 -4.87
CA TYR A 20 34.06 36.72 -6.26
C TYR A 20 34.55 35.68 -7.28
N PHE A 21 34.04 35.78 -8.50
CA PHE A 21 34.33 34.90 -9.64
C PHE A 21 35.00 35.72 -10.74
N SER A 22 36.19 35.33 -11.16
CA SER A 22 36.96 36.01 -12.19
C SER A 22 36.95 35.20 -13.48
N VAL A 23 36.34 35.74 -14.54
CA VAL A 23 36.41 35.19 -15.90
C VAL A 23 37.56 35.88 -16.63
N ARG A 24 38.61 35.11 -16.95
CA ARG A 24 39.84 35.62 -17.56
C ARG A 24 40.11 34.97 -18.90
N SER A 25 40.31 35.80 -19.92
CA SER A 25 40.77 35.40 -21.26
C SER A 25 42.28 35.27 -21.29
N ALA A 26 42.79 34.12 -21.73
CA ALA A 26 44.22 33.82 -21.65
C ALA A 26 45.05 34.63 -22.66
N PHE A 27 44.52 34.88 -23.87
CA PHE A 27 45.28 35.55 -24.93
C PHE A 27 45.24 37.08 -24.85
N SER A 28 44.07 37.67 -24.71
CA SER A 28 43.91 39.13 -24.52
C SER A 28 44.29 39.61 -23.12
N GLY A 29 44.35 38.70 -22.14
CA GLY A 29 44.60 39.05 -20.74
C GLY A 29 43.45 39.80 -20.07
N THR A 30 42.31 39.95 -20.73
CA THR A 30 41.10 40.60 -20.18
C THR A 30 40.52 39.77 -19.04
N SER A 31 40.00 40.45 -18.02
CA SER A 31 39.42 39.83 -16.83
C SER A 31 38.17 40.58 -16.40
N GLN A 32 37.10 39.86 -16.08
CA GLN A 32 35.87 40.42 -15.53
C GLN A 32 35.52 39.70 -14.23
N GLU A 33 35.16 40.48 -13.21
CA GLU A 33 34.81 39.98 -11.88
C GLU A 33 33.30 40.03 -11.67
N PHE A 34 32.76 38.99 -11.04
CA PHE A 34 31.35 38.84 -10.72
C PHE A 34 31.19 38.42 -9.27
N GLU A 35 30.21 38.96 -8.57
CA GLU A 35 29.83 38.51 -7.23
C GLU A 35 28.80 37.36 -7.31
N ASP A 36 27.99 37.33 -8.38
CA ASP A 36 27.02 36.28 -8.64
C ASP A 36 27.63 35.17 -9.51
N PRO A 37 27.69 33.90 -9.02
CA PRO A 37 28.17 32.77 -9.81
C PRO A 37 27.36 32.54 -11.09
N ARG A 38 26.05 32.84 -11.11
CA ARG A 38 25.20 32.69 -12.30
C ARG A 38 25.65 33.62 -13.42
N LEU A 39 25.88 34.90 -13.10
CA LEU A 39 26.39 35.89 -14.06
C LEU A 39 27.79 35.54 -14.55
N ALA A 40 28.64 34.97 -13.69
CA ALA A 40 29.94 34.46 -14.09
C ALA A 40 29.82 33.29 -15.07
N GLY A 41 28.87 32.38 -14.86
CA GLY A 41 28.55 31.27 -15.77
C GLY A 41 28.07 31.74 -17.13
N GLU A 42 27.16 32.71 -17.15
CA GLU A 42 26.66 33.36 -18.36
C GLU A 42 27.78 34.06 -19.14
N ALA A 43 28.61 34.85 -18.46
CA ALA A 43 29.75 35.53 -19.07
C ALA A 43 30.79 34.55 -19.61
N PHE A 44 31.04 33.46 -18.87
CA PHE A 44 31.94 32.41 -19.32
C PHE A 44 31.42 31.70 -20.58
N PHE A 45 30.12 31.43 -20.68
CA PHE A 45 29.51 30.89 -21.91
C PHE A 45 29.71 31.83 -23.10
N ARG A 46 29.44 33.13 -22.92
CA ARG A 46 29.52 34.14 -23.99
C ARG A 46 30.94 34.53 -24.41
N ALA A 47 31.93 34.33 -23.54
CA ALA A 47 33.32 34.66 -23.86
C ALA A 47 33.80 33.86 -25.09
N ASP A 48 34.56 34.52 -25.98
CA ASP A 48 35.09 33.86 -27.18
C ASP A 48 35.94 32.63 -26.79
N PRO A 49 35.59 31.41 -27.22
CA PRO A 49 36.37 30.23 -26.88
C PRO A 49 37.81 30.26 -27.45
N ALA A 50 38.05 31.01 -28.53
CA ALA A 50 39.40 31.18 -29.09
C ALA A 50 40.34 31.94 -28.15
N GLU A 51 39.78 32.81 -27.29
CA GLU A 51 40.50 33.53 -26.22
C GLU A 51 40.90 32.63 -25.04
N ARG A 52 40.46 31.37 -25.05
CA ARG A 52 40.64 30.36 -24.00
C ARG A 52 40.28 30.88 -22.59
N PRO A 53 39.03 31.32 -22.38
CA PRO A 53 38.62 31.82 -21.09
C PRO A 53 38.74 30.72 -20.02
N SER A 54 39.01 31.15 -18.79
CA SER A 54 38.98 30.35 -17.58
C SER A 54 38.28 31.11 -16.46
N VAL A 55 37.65 30.38 -15.54
CA VAL A 55 36.98 30.96 -14.37
C VAL A 55 37.71 30.55 -13.11
N THR A 56 38.05 31.53 -12.28
CA THR A 56 38.62 31.33 -10.96
C THR A 56 37.65 31.84 -9.90
N HIS A 57 37.27 30.98 -8.97
CA HIS A 57 36.58 31.35 -7.75
C HIS A 57 37.60 31.78 -6.71
N ILE A 58 37.39 32.95 -6.13
CA ILE A 58 38.28 33.56 -5.14
C ILE A 58 37.44 33.85 -3.90
N ASP A 59 37.79 33.21 -2.79
CA ASP A 59 37.15 33.37 -1.49
C ASP A 59 38.22 33.67 -0.43
N GLY A 60 38.26 34.93 0.01
CA GLY A 60 39.28 35.43 0.93
C GLY A 60 40.72 35.20 0.45
N ASN A 61 41.36 34.16 0.99
CA ASN A 61 42.76 33.79 0.67
C ASN A 61 42.86 32.46 -0.10
N SER A 62 41.73 31.91 -0.54
CA SER A 62 41.61 30.71 -1.37
C SER A 62 41.29 31.10 -2.81
N ALA A 63 41.91 30.42 -3.77
CA ALA A 63 41.61 30.58 -5.19
C ALA A 63 41.57 29.21 -5.86
N ARG A 64 40.51 28.95 -6.63
CA ARG A 64 40.30 27.68 -7.34
C ARG A 64 39.86 27.94 -8.77
N THR A 65 40.49 27.28 -9.73
CA THR A 65 39.98 27.22 -11.11
C THR A 65 38.71 26.38 -11.15
N MET A 66 37.58 27.00 -11.47
CA MET A 66 36.29 26.33 -11.61
C MET A 66 36.08 25.75 -13.00
N ALA A 67 36.42 26.53 -14.03
CA ALA A 67 36.12 26.19 -15.42
C ALA A 67 37.23 26.68 -16.33
N HIS A 68 37.44 26.01 -17.46
CA HIS A 68 38.41 26.42 -18.47
C HIS A 68 38.03 25.90 -19.85
N THR A 69 38.63 26.53 -20.87
CA THR A 69 38.42 26.15 -22.26
C THR A 69 39.53 25.23 -22.76
N GLU A 70 39.13 24.05 -23.23
CA GLU A 70 39.97 23.01 -23.81
C GLU A 70 39.81 22.95 -25.33
N THR A 71 40.77 22.32 -26.01
CA THR A 71 40.73 22.08 -27.45
C THR A 71 40.45 20.61 -27.72
N HIS A 72 39.36 20.31 -28.43
CA HIS A 72 38.83 18.98 -28.67
C HIS A 72 38.89 18.63 -30.18
N GLY A 73 40.03 18.90 -30.82
CA GLY A 73 40.27 18.60 -32.24
C GLY A 73 39.85 19.72 -33.19
N THR A 74 39.48 19.34 -34.42
CA THR A 74 39.06 20.26 -35.49
C THR A 74 37.79 19.75 -36.17
N HIS A 75 36.91 20.65 -36.59
CA HIS A 75 35.74 20.35 -37.41
C HIS A 75 36.16 19.98 -38.84
N GLU A 76 35.26 19.39 -39.63
CA GLU A 76 35.52 18.95 -41.01
C GLU A 76 36.02 20.08 -41.94
N ARG A 77 35.68 21.34 -41.62
CA ARG A 77 36.13 22.54 -42.34
C ARG A 77 37.47 23.12 -41.84
N GLY A 78 38.12 22.46 -40.89
CA GLY A 78 39.42 22.85 -40.32
C GLY A 78 39.36 23.84 -39.15
N GLU A 79 38.16 24.24 -38.72
CA GLU A 79 37.96 25.10 -37.54
C GLU A 79 38.29 24.35 -36.25
N THR A 80 38.97 25.00 -35.30
CA THR A 80 39.31 24.39 -34.01
C THR A 80 38.04 24.17 -33.18
N ARG A 81 37.87 22.96 -32.65
CA ARG A 81 36.77 22.60 -31.76
C ARG A 81 37.16 22.94 -30.33
N TYR A 82 36.36 23.75 -29.66
CA TYR A 82 36.60 24.15 -28.26
C TYR A 82 35.55 23.53 -27.34
N PHE A 83 35.97 23.18 -26.13
CA PHE A 83 35.10 22.64 -25.09
C PHE A 83 35.29 23.42 -23.80
N LYS A 84 34.18 23.91 -23.22
CA LYS A 84 34.19 24.61 -21.93
C LYS A 84 33.81 23.63 -20.82
N SER A 85 34.74 23.40 -19.90
CA SER A 85 34.50 22.56 -18.73
C SER A 85 33.53 23.24 -17.76
N LEU A 86 32.74 22.44 -17.05
CA LEU A 86 31.83 22.91 -16.01
C LEU A 86 32.21 22.27 -14.68
N PRO A 87 32.22 23.04 -13.58
CA PRO A 87 32.53 22.52 -12.26
C PRO A 87 31.34 21.75 -11.67
N ASP A 88 31.58 20.75 -10.82
CA ASP A 88 30.53 19.91 -10.19
C ASP A 88 30.70 19.69 -8.68
N SER A 89 31.77 20.19 -8.08
CA SER A 89 32.28 19.66 -6.82
C SER A 89 31.96 20.51 -5.58
N HIS A 90 31.55 21.78 -5.74
CA HIS A 90 31.37 22.73 -4.63
C HIS A 90 30.05 23.52 -4.73
N ALA A 91 29.61 24.11 -3.62
CA ALA A 91 28.34 24.84 -3.51
C ALA A 91 28.09 25.89 -4.62
N PRO A 92 29.02 26.82 -4.96
CA PRO A 92 28.77 27.83 -6.00
C PRO A 92 28.75 27.23 -7.42
N ASP A 93 29.20 25.99 -7.60
CA ASP A 93 29.32 25.36 -8.91
C ASP A 93 27.93 25.11 -9.53
N ALA A 94 26.91 24.80 -8.70
CA ALA A 94 25.55 24.56 -9.18
C ALA A 94 24.93 25.82 -9.80
N GLU A 95 25.08 26.96 -9.15
CA GLU A 95 24.56 28.24 -9.65
C GLU A 95 25.33 28.72 -10.88
N PHE A 96 26.66 28.55 -10.88
CA PHE A 96 27.48 28.82 -12.07
C PHE A 96 27.04 27.99 -13.27
N ARG A 97 26.80 26.67 -13.08
CA ARG A 97 26.28 25.80 -14.14
C ARG A 97 24.91 26.26 -14.63
N ALA A 98 24.01 26.64 -13.73
CA ALA A 98 22.68 27.12 -14.11
C ALA A 98 22.76 28.37 -15.00
N GLY A 99 23.60 29.35 -14.66
CA GLY A 99 23.82 30.53 -15.49
C GLY A 99 24.42 30.21 -16.86
N PHE A 100 25.39 29.29 -16.90
CA PHE A 100 25.99 28.83 -18.16
C PHE A 100 24.97 28.12 -19.07
N VAL A 101 24.17 27.20 -18.51
CA VAL A 101 23.17 26.42 -19.25
C VAL A 101 22.03 27.31 -19.76
N ALA A 102 21.56 28.27 -18.96
CA ALA A 102 20.54 29.22 -19.39
C ALA A 102 21.03 30.12 -20.55
N ALA A 103 22.29 30.57 -20.50
CA ALA A 103 22.90 31.33 -21.58
C ALA A 103 23.06 30.50 -22.87
N MET A 104 23.37 29.21 -22.72
CA MET A 104 23.43 28.25 -23.82
C MET A 104 22.07 28.03 -24.47
N GLU A 105 21.02 27.78 -23.68
CA GLU A 105 19.64 27.62 -24.14
C GLU A 105 19.18 28.83 -24.96
N ALA A 106 19.38 30.05 -24.43
CA ALA A 106 19.02 31.28 -25.13
C ALA A 106 19.78 31.46 -26.45
N SER A 107 21.08 31.16 -26.48
CA SER A 107 21.89 31.22 -27.70
C SER A 107 21.45 30.20 -28.75
N ILE A 108 21.15 28.96 -28.33
CA ILE A 108 20.68 27.91 -29.25
C ILE A 108 19.32 28.32 -29.83
N SER A 109 18.36 28.74 -29.00
CA SER A 109 17.04 29.21 -29.46
C SER A 109 17.18 30.34 -30.49
N GLU A 110 17.92 31.40 -30.17
CA GLU A 110 18.13 32.55 -31.07
C GLU A 110 18.77 32.13 -32.40
N ARG A 111 19.67 31.14 -32.38
CA ARG A 111 20.36 30.66 -33.58
C ARG A 111 19.48 29.72 -34.41
N LEU A 112 18.65 28.89 -33.78
CA LEU A 112 17.68 28.05 -34.48
C LEU A 112 16.58 28.87 -35.15
N GLU A 113 16.10 29.96 -34.53
CA GLU A 113 15.14 30.89 -35.15
C GLU A 113 15.64 31.50 -36.47
N ARG A 114 16.97 31.65 -36.61
CA ARG A 114 17.60 32.20 -37.81
C ARG A 114 17.77 31.17 -38.94
N VAL A 115 17.51 29.90 -38.67
CA VAL A 115 17.66 28.81 -39.64
C VAL A 115 16.34 28.55 -40.34
N GLU A 116 16.32 28.66 -41.67
CA GLU A 116 15.14 28.32 -42.45
C GLU A 116 15.02 26.80 -42.62
N PHE A 117 14.12 26.19 -41.85
CA PHE A 117 13.72 24.78 -42.00
C PHE A 117 12.53 24.69 -42.97
N GLY A 118 12.74 24.17 -44.19
CA GLY A 118 11.69 24.05 -45.21
C GLY A 118 12.12 23.34 -46.50
N LYS A 119 11.19 22.57 -47.10
CA LYS A 119 11.20 21.71 -48.33
C LYS A 119 12.41 20.79 -48.61
N ASP A 120 13.60 21.12 -48.14
CA ASP A 120 14.86 20.37 -48.31
C ASP A 120 15.34 19.82 -46.95
N GLY A 121 14.49 19.05 -46.26
CA GLY A 121 14.62 18.67 -44.84
C GLY A 121 15.87 17.88 -44.38
N ALA A 122 16.83 17.64 -45.28
CA ALA A 122 18.14 17.07 -44.93
C ALA A 122 19.28 18.09 -45.13
N LYS A 123 19.07 19.14 -45.93
CA LYS A 123 20.07 20.18 -46.22
C LYS A 123 20.07 21.30 -45.18
N ALA A 124 19.00 21.48 -44.41
CA ALA A 124 18.98 22.52 -43.38
C ALA A 124 19.87 22.15 -42.18
N VAL A 125 19.87 20.88 -41.74
CA VAL A 125 20.86 20.38 -40.76
C VAL A 125 22.31 20.54 -41.24
N GLU A 126 22.59 20.37 -42.54
CA GLU A 126 23.92 20.62 -43.11
C GLU A 126 24.34 22.10 -43.07
N ARG A 127 23.38 23.02 -43.01
CA ARG A 127 23.60 24.48 -42.93
C ARG A 127 23.81 24.99 -41.51
N LEU A 128 23.44 24.22 -40.48
CA LEU A 128 23.78 24.56 -39.10
C LEU A 128 25.30 24.70 -38.98
N ASP A 129 25.75 25.80 -38.40
CA ASP A 129 27.17 26.00 -38.16
C ASP A 129 27.70 24.95 -37.16
N ALA A 130 28.99 24.63 -37.26
CA ALA A 130 29.58 23.54 -36.49
C ALA A 130 29.51 23.78 -34.97
N GLY A 131 29.55 25.04 -34.54
CA GLY A 131 29.38 25.42 -33.15
C GLY A 131 27.96 25.18 -32.66
N LEU A 132 26.93 25.43 -33.48
CA LEU A 132 25.53 25.21 -33.09
C LEU A 132 25.25 23.73 -32.89
N LYS A 133 25.81 22.87 -33.76
CA LYS A 133 25.71 21.41 -33.62
C LYS A 133 26.36 20.94 -32.31
N ASP A 134 27.52 21.49 -31.97
CA ASP A 134 28.21 21.17 -30.73
C ASP A 134 27.49 21.68 -29.49
N ASP A 135 26.93 22.89 -29.53
CA ASP A 135 26.14 23.47 -28.45
C ASP A 135 24.85 22.65 -28.22
N LEU A 136 24.18 22.23 -29.29
CA LEU A 136 23.02 21.34 -29.23
C LEU A 136 23.34 19.99 -28.58
N GLU A 137 24.45 19.35 -28.99
CA GLU A 137 24.93 18.11 -28.38
C GLU A 137 25.34 18.29 -26.92
N ALA A 138 26.01 19.40 -26.59
CA ALA A 138 26.40 19.71 -25.22
C ALA A 138 25.19 20.04 -24.34
N PHE A 139 24.17 20.70 -24.89
CA PHE A 139 22.91 21.00 -24.21
C PHE A 139 22.11 19.72 -23.98
N ALA A 140 21.99 18.84 -24.98
CA ALA A 140 21.32 17.55 -24.84
C ALA A 140 21.96 16.63 -23.79
N ARG A 141 23.29 16.68 -23.61
CA ARG A 141 23.98 15.94 -22.52
C ARG A 141 23.63 16.43 -21.12
N ARG A 142 23.21 17.69 -21.00
CA ARG A 142 22.98 18.37 -19.71
C ARG A 142 21.49 18.46 -19.38
N GLU A 143 20.68 18.82 -20.39
CA GLU A 143 19.24 19.08 -20.30
C GLU A 143 18.53 18.36 -21.47
N PRO A 144 18.49 17.01 -21.48
CA PRO A 144 17.99 16.24 -22.62
C PRO A 144 16.55 16.59 -23.01
N GLU A 145 15.66 16.74 -22.02
CA GLU A 145 14.25 17.06 -22.26
C GLU A 145 14.06 18.44 -22.88
N LYS A 146 14.77 19.46 -22.38
CA LYS A 146 14.71 20.82 -22.93
C LYS A 146 15.32 20.88 -24.31
N ALA A 147 16.44 20.18 -24.54
CA ALA A 147 17.07 20.12 -25.85
C ALA A 147 16.14 19.49 -26.90
N ALA A 148 15.45 18.40 -26.54
CA ALA A 148 14.46 17.76 -27.41
C ALA A 148 13.25 18.67 -27.69
N ALA A 149 12.73 19.33 -26.66
CA ALA A 149 11.61 20.28 -26.81
C ALA A 149 11.99 21.43 -27.74
N LEU A 150 13.16 22.04 -27.50
CA LEU A 150 13.66 23.18 -28.24
C LEU A 150 13.97 22.82 -29.70
N TRP A 151 14.48 21.60 -29.97
CA TRP A 151 14.62 21.12 -31.35
C TRP A 151 13.26 20.96 -32.04
N ASN A 152 12.33 20.23 -31.41
CA ASN A 152 11.01 19.93 -31.98
C ASN A 152 10.13 21.17 -32.18
N GLU A 153 10.30 22.21 -31.36
CA GLU A 153 9.60 23.49 -31.52
C GLU A 153 10.01 24.23 -32.80
N HIS A 154 11.29 24.16 -33.16
CA HIS A 154 11.82 24.87 -34.32
C HIS A 154 11.83 24.02 -35.61
N THR A 155 11.91 22.69 -35.51
CA THR A 155 12.01 21.80 -36.67
C THR A 155 11.56 20.36 -36.39
N GLY A 156 11.05 19.68 -37.42
CA GLY A 156 10.76 18.23 -37.40
C GLY A 156 11.84 17.40 -38.11
N GLU A 157 13.01 17.97 -38.37
CA GLU A 157 14.11 17.27 -39.04
C GLU A 157 14.85 16.31 -38.11
N VAL A 158 15.59 15.35 -38.69
CA VAL A 158 16.40 14.40 -37.94
C VAL A 158 17.46 15.16 -37.12
N PRO A 159 17.53 14.99 -35.79
CA PRO A 159 18.46 15.75 -34.98
C PRO A 159 19.93 15.47 -35.31
N PRO A 160 20.80 16.51 -35.29
CA PRO A 160 22.24 16.34 -35.45
C PRO A 160 22.85 15.66 -34.23
N GLY A 161 23.74 14.70 -34.48
CA GLY A 161 24.49 14.01 -33.43
C GLY A 161 23.68 12.93 -32.68
N PRO A 162 24.37 12.04 -31.95
CA PRO A 162 23.75 10.89 -31.30
C PRO A 162 23.01 11.25 -30.00
N THR A 163 23.47 12.24 -29.24
CA THR A 163 22.87 12.53 -27.93
C THR A 163 21.56 13.29 -28.08
N LEU A 164 21.51 14.30 -28.94
CA LEU A 164 20.26 15.01 -29.19
C LEU A 164 19.21 14.09 -29.83
N ARG A 165 19.63 13.20 -30.74
CA ARG A 165 18.73 12.22 -31.35
C ARG A 165 18.10 11.30 -30.31
N ALA A 166 18.91 10.74 -29.40
CA ALA A 166 18.38 9.89 -28.33
C ALA A 166 17.40 10.65 -27.43
N ALA A 167 17.64 11.93 -27.16
CA ALA A 167 16.73 12.76 -26.35
C ALA A 167 15.39 13.02 -27.05
N VAL A 168 15.39 13.28 -28.36
CA VAL A 168 14.17 13.46 -29.16
C VAL A 168 13.39 12.14 -29.26
N GLU A 169 14.06 11.03 -29.56
CA GLU A 169 13.45 9.70 -29.62
C GLU A 169 12.83 9.29 -28.27
N ALA A 170 13.49 9.59 -27.15
CA ALA A 170 12.96 9.33 -25.81
C ALA A 170 11.67 10.12 -25.55
N ARG A 171 11.66 11.41 -25.90
CA ARG A 171 10.49 12.29 -25.76
C ARG A 171 9.31 11.83 -26.63
N GLU A 172 9.58 11.42 -27.86
CA GLU A 172 8.56 10.85 -28.75
C GLU A 172 7.99 9.54 -28.18
N ALA A 173 8.84 8.66 -27.64
CA ALA A 173 8.40 7.42 -27.01
C ALA A 173 7.59 7.66 -25.71
N ASP A 174 7.90 8.73 -24.96
CA ASP A 174 7.08 9.16 -23.82
C ASP A 174 5.71 9.68 -24.29
N ALA A 175 5.68 10.51 -25.33
CA ALA A 175 4.44 11.04 -25.92
C ALA A 175 3.56 9.92 -26.51
N ASP A 176 4.17 8.92 -27.16
CA ASP A 176 3.47 7.74 -27.67
C ASP A 176 2.91 6.88 -26.53
N ARG A 177 3.64 6.74 -25.42
CA ARG A 177 3.14 6.05 -24.22
C ARG A 177 2.00 6.81 -23.55
N GLU A 178 2.07 8.13 -23.52
CA GLU A 178 1.00 8.99 -22.98
C GLU A 178 -0.25 8.92 -23.86
N GLN A 179 -0.11 8.98 -25.19
CA GLN A 179 -1.21 8.78 -26.12
C GLN A 179 -1.78 7.36 -26.07
N GLN A 180 -0.95 6.34 -25.87
CA GLN A 180 -1.42 4.97 -25.66
C GLN A 180 -2.15 4.81 -24.34
N ALA A 181 -1.71 5.50 -23.27
CA ALA A 181 -2.40 5.53 -22.00
C ALA A 181 -3.76 6.25 -22.10
N GLU A 182 -3.81 7.38 -22.82
CA GLU A 182 -5.04 8.13 -23.10
C GLU A 182 -5.98 7.36 -24.04
N PHE A 183 -5.45 6.63 -25.02
CA PHE A 183 -6.25 5.76 -25.89
C PHE A 183 -6.75 4.52 -25.15
N ALA A 184 -5.95 3.95 -24.25
CA ALA A 184 -6.35 2.84 -23.39
C ALA A 184 -7.42 3.28 -22.38
N SER A 185 -7.30 4.47 -21.81
CA SER A 185 -8.28 5.01 -20.88
C SER A 185 -9.58 5.43 -21.57
N ARG A 186 -9.51 5.89 -22.82
CA ARG A 186 -10.69 6.15 -23.66
C ARG A 186 -11.34 4.88 -24.23
N ALA A 187 -10.59 3.78 -24.32
CA ALA A 187 -11.08 2.48 -24.76
C ALA A 187 -11.74 1.67 -23.62
N GLU A 188 -11.44 1.95 -22.35
CA GLU A 188 -12.30 1.56 -21.23
C GLU A 188 -13.51 2.51 -21.21
N GLY A 189 -14.63 2.08 -21.82
CA GLY A 189 -15.91 2.79 -21.68
C GLY A 189 -16.31 3.01 -20.21
N PRO A 190 -17.30 3.90 -19.95
CA PRO A 190 -17.74 4.23 -18.61
C PRO A 190 -18.00 2.96 -17.78
N LYS A 191 -17.20 2.75 -16.72
CA LYS A 191 -17.27 1.53 -15.92
C LYS A 191 -18.30 1.71 -14.82
N VAL A 192 -19.38 0.94 -14.88
CA VAL A 192 -20.34 0.85 -13.77
C VAL A 192 -19.64 0.21 -12.57
N VAL A 193 -19.51 0.97 -11.49
CA VAL A 193 -18.84 0.52 -10.24
C VAL A 193 -19.84 0.14 -9.16
N ALA A 194 -21.09 0.57 -9.27
CA ALA A 194 -22.21 0.10 -8.45
C ALA A 194 -23.52 0.30 -9.22
N SER A 195 -24.53 -0.52 -8.96
CA SER A 195 -25.85 -0.42 -9.58
C SER A 195 -26.94 -0.75 -8.57
N GLY A 196 -28.08 -0.07 -8.66
CA GLY A 196 -29.29 -0.48 -7.95
C GLY A 196 -30.15 -1.45 -8.76
N ASP A 197 -31.34 -1.73 -8.24
CA ASP A 197 -32.28 -2.66 -8.85
C ASP A 197 -32.92 -2.12 -10.13
N TRP A 198 -33.31 -3.03 -11.01
CA TRP A 198 -34.09 -2.71 -12.20
C TRP A 198 -35.52 -2.32 -11.81
N VAL A 199 -35.97 -1.20 -12.38
CA VAL A 199 -37.31 -0.65 -12.19
C VAL A 199 -37.93 -0.39 -13.56
N THR A 200 -39.16 -0.85 -13.75
CA THR A 200 -39.96 -0.47 -14.91
C THR A 200 -40.61 0.88 -14.63
N THR A 201 -40.24 1.89 -15.42
CA THR A 201 -40.83 3.22 -15.32
C THR A 201 -42.25 3.27 -15.92
N ASP A 202 -42.97 4.36 -15.63
CA ASP A 202 -44.28 4.72 -16.18
C ASP A 202 -44.34 4.70 -17.73
N ARG A 203 -43.18 4.83 -18.38
CA ARG A 203 -43.01 4.77 -19.84
C ARG A 203 -42.67 3.38 -20.38
N ASN A 204 -42.77 2.32 -19.57
CA ASN A 204 -42.37 0.94 -19.91
C ASN A 204 -40.88 0.82 -20.33
N VAL A 205 -40.02 1.69 -19.77
CA VAL A 205 -38.56 1.57 -19.92
C VAL A 205 -38.01 0.92 -18.66
N GLU A 206 -37.25 -0.17 -18.82
CA GLU A 206 -36.50 -0.79 -17.75
C GLU A 206 -35.22 0.01 -17.50
N LEU A 207 -35.10 0.54 -16.29
CA LEU A 207 -34.02 1.41 -15.87
C LEU A 207 -33.47 0.93 -14.54
N ARG A 208 -32.15 1.03 -14.36
CA ARG A 208 -31.53 0.90 -13.04
C ARG A 208 -30.59 2.08 -12.77
N PRO A 209 -30.52 2.60 -11.53
CA PRO A 209 -29.52 3.60 -11.18
C PRO A 209 -28.14 2.95 -11.21
N VAL A 210 -27.14 3.68 -11.70
CA VAL A 210 -25.75 3.25 -11.77
C VAL A 210 -24.82 4.35 -11.27
N ALA A 211 -23.76 3.96 -10.58
CA ALA A 211 -22.60 4.79 -10.34
C ALA A 211 -21.56 4.49 -11.41
N VAL A 212 -21.19 5.50 -12.18
CA VAL A 212 -20.23 5.40 -13.28
C VAL A 212 -18.90 5.96 -12.82
N ALA A 213 -17.86 5.14 -12.81
CA ALA A 213 -16.50 5.62 -12.58
C ALA A 213 -15.89 6.08 -13.90
N THR A 214 -15.37 7.30 -13.88
CA THR A 214 -14.52 7.87 -14.93
C THR A 214 -13.20 8.31 -14.32
N GLU A 215 -12.25 8.77 -15.14
CA GLU A 215 -11.02 9.39 -14.65
C GLU A 215 -11.25 10.63 -13.77
N ARG A 216 -12.40 11.30 -13.93
CA ARG A 216 -12.74 12.52 -13.18
C ARG A 216 -13.37 12.24 -11.82
N GLY A 217 -13.75 10.99 -11.54
CA GLY A 217 -14.39 10.59 -10.30
C GLY A 217 -15.59 9.67 -10.53
N VAL A 218 -16.46 9.59 -9.53
CA VAL A 218 -17.67 8.76 -9.58
C VAL A 218 -18.88 9.65 -9.87
N HIS A 219 -19.73 9.22 -10.80
CA HIS A 219 -20.86 9.99 -11.34
C HIS A 219 -22.18 9.26 -11.13
N ALA A 220 -23.24 10.01 -10.83
CA ALA A 220 -24.61 9.48 -10.76
C ALA A 220 -25.15 9.25 -12.17
N GLY A 221 -25.76 8.10 -12.45
CA GLY A 221 -26.30 7.78 -13.77
C GLY A 221 -27.39 6.72 -13.76
N TYR A 222 -27.89 6.36 -14.94
CA TYR A 222 -28.85 5.30 -15.16
C TYR A 222 -28.49 4.46 -16.38
N ASP A 223 -28.80 3.17 -16.29
CA ASP A 223 -28.65 2.19 -17.35
C ASP A 223 -30.05 1.82 -17.86
N ALA A 224 -30.30 2.04 -19.15
CA ALA A 224 -31.56 1.78 -19.81
C ALA A 224 -31.47 0.53 -20.68
N SER A 225 -32.31 -0.46 -20.40
CA SER A 225 -32.43 -1.68 -21.22
C SER A 225 -33.29 -1.38 -22.45
N GLU A 226 -32.67 -1.23 -23.62
CA GLU A 226 -33.38 -1.32 -24.90
C GLU A 226 -33.51 -2.80 -25.29
N SER A 227 -34.66 -3.16 -25.86
CA SER A 227 -35.08 -4.54 -26.11
C SER A 227 -34.11 -5.27 -27.05
N GLY A 228 -33.08 -5.91 -26.49
CA GLY A 228 -32.17 -6.83 -27.19
C GLY A 228 -30.75 -6.34 -27.50
N GLY A 229 -30.23 -5.28 -26.86
CA GLY A 229 -28.85 -4.79 -27.02
C GLY A 229 -28.17 -4.33 -25.71
N GLU A 230 -26.87 -4.01 -25.76
CA GLU A 230 -26.14 -3.35 -24.64
C GLU A 230 -26.87 -2.06 -24.25
N GLY A 231 -27.23 -1.93 -22.97
CA GLY A 231 -27.96 -0.78 -22.45
C GLY A 231 -27.19 0.53 -22.58
N VAL A 232 -27.89 1.63 -22.84
CA VAL A 232 -27.28 2.95 -22.97
C VAL A 232 -27.12 3.55 -21.56
N ILE A 233 -25.87 3.68 -21.12
CA ILE A 233 -25.53 4.31 -19.84
C ILE A 233 -25.50 5.82 -20.00
N SER A 234 -26.34 6.53 -19.25
CA SER A 234 -26.33 7.99 -19.15
C SER A 234 -25.88 8.39 -17.73
N PHE A 235 -24.98 9.36 -17.61
CA PHE A 235 -24.46 9.80 -16.30
C PHE A 235 -24.19 11.29 -16.25
N SER A 236 -24.18 11.83 -15.04
CA SER A 236 -24.00 13.25 -14.72
C SER A 236 -22.56 13.72 -14.89
N GLU A 237 -22.38 15.00 -15.19
CA GLU A 237 -21.06 15.66 -15.18
C GLU A 237 -20.55 15.88 -13.74
N ARG A 238 -21.47 15.94 -12.76
CA ARG A 238 -21.14 16.11 -11.35
C ARG A 238 -20.42 14.89 -10.79
N THR A 239 -19.32 15.15 -10.09
CA THR A 239 -18.56 14.13 -9.36
C THR A 239 -19.03 14.04 -7.91
N PHE A 240 -19.11 12.80 -7.42
CA PHE A 240 -19.46 12.44 -6.06
C PHE A 240 -18.27 11.80 -5.36
N ALA A 241 -18.23 11.87 -4.03
CA ALA A 241 -17.09 11.38 -3.26
C ALA A 241 -16.94 9.85 -3.38
N ASN A 242 -18.05 9.15 -3.57
CA ASN A 242 -18.11 7.69 -3.71
C ASN A 242 -19.31 7.24 -4.54
N SER A 243 -19.34 5.94 -4.87
CA SER A 243 -20.41 5.32 -5.65
C SER A 243 -21.77 5.33 -4.95
N TRP A 244 -21.80 5.43 -3.62
CA TRP A 244 -23.04 5.47 -2.87
C TRP A 244 -23.73 6.84 -2.99
N GLU A 245 -23.00 7.94 -2.79
CA GLU A 245 -23.52 9.29 -3.02
C GLU A 245 -24.01 9.46 -4.46
N ALA A 246 -23.28 8.89 -5.42
CA ALA A 246 -23.70 8.86 -6.82
C ALA A 246 -25.02 8.08 -7.02
N LEU A 247 -25.17 6.90 -6.40
CA LEU A 247 -26.42 6.12 -6.50
C LEU A 247 -27.60 6.81 -5.81
N ARG A 248 -27.38 7.46 -4.66
CA ARG A 248 -28.41 8.23 -3.93
C ARG A 248 -29.08 9.27 -4.82
N HIS A 249 -28.27 9.91 -5.68
CA HIS A 249 -28.71 11.00 -6.55
C HIS A 249 -29.00 10.59 -8.01
N ALA A 250 -28.91 9.30 -8.33
CA ALA A 250 -29.15 8.81 -9.68
C ALA A 250 -30.59 9.05 -10.17
N TRP A 251 -31.57 8.96 -9.27
CA TRP A 251 -32.97 9.26 -9.58
C TRP A 251 -33.22 10.76 -9.75
N ASP A 252 -32.59 11.61 -8.92
CA ASP A 252 -32.65 13.06 -9.08
C ASP A 252 -32.12 13.50 -10.45
N PHE A 253 -31.03 12.87 -10.91
CA PHE A 253 -30.46 13.06 -12.23
C PHE A 253 -31.37 12.54 -13.36
N TYR A 254 -32.01 11.38 -13.19
CA TYR A 254 -32.96 10.87 -14.19
C TYR A 254 -34.20 11.77 -14.33
N GLU A 255 -34.75 12.27 -13.22
CA GLU A 255 -35.98 13.07 -13.21
C GLU A 255 -35.76 14.52 -13.66
N GLY A 256 -34.63 15.14 -13.30
CA GLY A 256 -34.38 16.57 -13.54
C GLY A 256 -33.07 16.92 -14.24
N GLY A 257 -32.30 15.94 -14.72
CA GLY A 257 -30.98 16.17 -15.29
C GLY A 257 -30.01 16.80 -14.28
N GLU A 258 -29.05 17.58 -14.78
CA GLU A 258 -28.07 18.28 -13.92
C GLU A 258 -28.74 19.29 -12.96
N GLU A 259 -29.81 19.94 -13.40
CA GLU A 259 -30.48 20.97 -12.59
C GLU A 259 -31.26 20.36 -11.42
N GLY A 260 -31.96 19.24 -11.65
CA GLY A 260 -32.61 18.47 -10.59
C GLY A 260 -31.62 17.89 -9.59
N LEU A 261 -30.49 17.40 -10.09
CA LEU A 261 -29.37 16.90 -9.29
C LEU A 261 -28.79 17.99 -8.38
N GLU A 262 -28.53 19.18 -8.92
CA GLU A 262 -27.96 20.29 -8.14
C GLU A 262 -28.92 20.80 -7.05
N LEU A 263 -30.22 20.84 -7.33
CA LEU A 263 -31.24 21.17 -6.34
C LEU A 263 -31.30 20.13 -5.20
N ALA A 264 -31.22 18.84 -5.53
CA ALA A 264 -31.24 17.76 -4.54
C ALA A 264 -30.00 17.79 -3.64
N VAL A 265 -28.81 17.98 -4.22
CA VAL A 265 -27.55 18.09 -3.48
C VAL A 265 -27.55 19.35 -2.59
N SER A 266 -28.04 20.47 -3.10
CA SER A 266 -28.15 21.71 -2.32
C SER A 266 -29.10 21.59 -1.13
N ARG A 267 -30.19 20.83 -1.28
CA ARG A 267 -31.12 20.51 -0.20
C ARG A 267 -30.47 19.60 0.83
N ALA A 268 -29.76 18.55 0.41
CA ALA A 268 -29.03 17.67 1.33
C ALA A 268 -27.98 18.43 2.15
N ALA A 269 -27.21 19.32 1.51
CA ALA A 269 -26.22 20.17 2.17
C ALA A 269 -26.83 21.29 3.05
N ALA A 270 -28.13 21.59 2.92
CA ALA A 270 -28.86 22.46 3.83
C ALA A 270 -29.26 21.70 5.10
N VAL A 271 -29.75 20.47 4.94
CA VAL A 271 -30.08 19.56 6.06
C VAL A 271 -28.85 19.26 6.92
N ASP A 272 -27.68 19.02 6.30
CA ASP A 272 -26.43 18.77 7.03
C ASP A 272 -25.91 20.01 7.78
N ARG A 273 -26.25 21.22 7.32
CA ARG A 273 -25.93 22.48 8.02
C ARG A 273 -26.85 22.72 9.21
N ASP A 274 -28.13 22.40 9.06
CA ASP A 274 -29.12 22.54 10.13
C ASP A 274 -28.90 21.51 11.26
N ALA A 275 -28.18 20.40 10.99
CA ALA A 275 -27.74 19.45 12.01
C ALA A 275 -26.59 19.97 12.92
N GLY A 276 -25.98 21.12 12.58
CA GLY A 276 -24.84 21.71 13.30
C GLY A 276 -25.20 22.74 14.38
N GLU A 277 -26.45 23.18 14.50
CA GLU A 277 -26.90 24.13 15.53
C GLU A 277 -27.75 23.42 16.60
N GLU A 278 -27.27 23.39 17.84
CA GLU A 278 -27.94 22.80 19.00
C GLU A 278 -29.28 23.51 19.30
N MET A 279 -30.42 22.80 19.17
CA MET A 279 -31.58 22.73 20.10
C MET A 279 -32.93 22.49 19.38
N ASP A 280 -33.41 21.25 19.34
CA ASP A 280 -34.55 20.75 20.13
C ASP A 280 -34.55 19.22 19.95
N ARG A 281 -34.62 18.42 21.03
CA ARG A 281 -34.74 16.97 20.83
C ARG A 281 -36.15 16.70 20.31
N GLY A 282 -36.27 16.58 18.99
CA GLY A 282 -37.45 16.00 18.35
C GLY A 282 -37.76 14.61 18.93
N PRO A 283 -38.98 14.11 18.71
CA PRO A 283 -39.34 12.75 19.11
C PRO A 283 -38.32 11.73 18.58
N SER A 284 -38.01 10.70 19.37
CA SER A 284 -37.14 9.59 18.97
C SER A 284 -37.89 8.27 19.15
N GLY A 285 -37.89 7.41 18.13
CA GLY A 285 -38.63 6.14 18.13
C GLY A 285 -39.95 6.22 17.36
N LEU A 286 -40.85 5.26 17.62
CA LEU A 286 -42.17 5.20 17.00
C LEU A 286 -43.11 6.21 17.65
N VAL A 287 -43.69 7.09 16.86
CA VAL A 287 -44.65 8.10 17.31
C VAL A 287 -45.96 7.97 16.54
N LEU A 288 -47.05 8.07 17.29
CA LEU A 288 -48.39 8.18 16.74
C LEU A 288 -48.73 9.66 16.53
N GLU A 289 -48.98 10.05 15.29
CA GLU A 289 -49.26 11.44 14.91
C GLU A 289 -50.22 11.55 13.73
N HIS A 290 -50.75 12.75 13.50
CA HIS A 290 -51.59 13.04 12.34
C HIS A 290 -50.72 13.60 11.22
N ARG A 291 -50.92 13.11 9.99
CA ARG A 291 -50.15 13.51 8.81
C ARG A 291 -51.07 13.82 7.64
N GLU A 292 -50.74 14.88 6.91
CA GLU A 292 -51.40 15.22 5.65
C GLU A 292 -51.08 14.15 4.58
N GLN A 293 -52.08 13.80 3.77
CA GLN A 293 -51.90 12.84 2.68
C GLN A 293 -50.99 13.43 1.57
N PRO A 294 -50.03 12.66 1.01
CA PRO A 294 -49.24 13.13 -0.14
C PRO A 294 -50.12 13.35 -1.39
N GLU A 295 -49.85 14.41 -2.15
CA GLU A 295 -50.69 14.91 -3.27
C GLU A 295 -50.92 13.92 -4.45
N PHE A 296 -50.23 12.78 -4.51
CA PHE A 296 -50.28 11.87 -5.66
C PHE A 296 -50.53 10.40 -5.28
N PRO A 297 -51.48 9.71 -5.94
CA PRO A 297 -51.77 8.31 -5.69
C PRO A 297 -50.61 7.42 -6.13
N ARG A 298 -50.16 6.55 -5.22
CA ARG A 298 -49.09 5.57 -5.44
C ARG A 298 -49.52 4.21 -4.89
N PRO A 299 -48.99 3.10 -5.45
CA PRO A 299 -49.23 1.78 -4.90
C PRO A 299 -48.52 1.59 -3.55
N GLU A 300 -49.30 1.23 -2.56
CA GLU A 300 -48.89 0.98 -1.19
C GLU A 300 -49.13 -0.48 -0.81
N THR A 301 -48.27 -1.05 0.03
CA THR A 301 -48.55 -2.35 0.64
C THR A 301 -49.67 -2.18 1.65
N ALA A 302 -50.63 -3.09 1.66
CA ALA A 302 -51.79 -3.01 2.53
C ALA A 302 -52.08 -4.34 3.25
N ILE A 303 -52.69 -4.22 4.42
CA ILE A 303 -53.33 -5.31 5.15
C ILE A 303 -54.84 -5.06 5.12
N TYR A 304 -55.59 -6.09 4.73
CA TYR A 304 -57.04 -6.07 4.64
C TYR A 304 -57.65 -7.03 5.66
N ALA A 305 -58.80 -6.66 6.24
CA ALA A 305 -59.62 -7.59 7.04
C ALA A 305 -61.12 -7.23 6.96
N GLY A 306 -61.97 -8.25 7.11
CA GLY A 306 -63.44 -8.14 7.09
C GLY A 306 -64.04 -8.20 5.68
N GLU A 307 -65.34 -8.51 5.61
CA GLU A 307 -66.12 -8.36 4.38
C GLU A 307 -66.12 -6.88 3.95
N ASP A 308 -65.96 -6.60 2.66
CA ASP A 308 -65.87 -5.25 2.09
C ASP A 308 -64.70 -4.38 2.60
N ALA A 309 -63.60 -4.98 3.07
CA ALA A 309 -62.39 -4.27 3.52
C ALA A 309 -62.66 -3.28 4.67
N GLN A 310 -63.37 -3.76 5.70
CA GLN A 310 -63.61 -3.01 6.95
C GLN A 310 -62.33 -2.50 7.62
N LEU A 311 -61.20 -3.18 7.40
CA LEU A 311 -59.87 -2.68 7.69
C LEU A 311 -59.07 -2.56 6.39
N VAL A 312 -58.44 -1.40 6.21
CA VAL A 312 -57.37 -1.17 5.24
C VAL A 312 -56.23 -0.46 5.96
N LEU A 313 -55.16 -1.18 6.28
CA LEU A 313 -53.95 -0.61 6.88
C LEU A 313 -52.87 -0.54 5.79
N THR A 314 -52.31 0.64 5.51
CA THR A 314 -51.25 0.80 4.51
C THR A 314 -49.90 0.99 5.18
N LEU A 315 -48.83 0.38 4.61
CA LEU A 315 -47.47 0.35 5.17
C LEU A 315 -46.47 1.13 4.30
N GLY A 316 -46.94 2.18 3.63
CA GLY A 316 -46.12 2.95 2.69
C GLY A 316 -45.90 2.24 1.35
N ARG A 317 -44.85 2.62 0.63
CA ARG A 317 -44.61 2.20 -0.76
C ARG A 317 -44.51 0.68 -0.87
N ASP A 318 -45.19 0.14 -1.89
CA ASP A 318 -45.17 -1.29 -2.21
C ASP A 318 -43.77 -1.79 -2.59
N THR A 319 -43.04 -2.28 -1.60
CA THR A 319 -41.65 -2.77 -1.63
C THR A 319 -41.55 -4.13 -0.94
N GLU A 320 -40.49 -4.89 -1.20
CA GLU A 320 -40.27 -6.18 -0.53
C GLU A 320 -40.23 -6.04 1.01
N ALA A 321 -39.58 -5.00 1.53
CA ALA A 321 -39.55 -4.69 2.96
C ALA A 321 -40.95 -4.44 3.54
N SER A 322 -41.77 -3.60 2.90
CA SER A 322 -43.14 -3.34 3.36
C SER A 322 -44.03 -4.59 3.32
N ARG A 323 -43.80 -5.51 2.37
CA ARG A 323 -44.53 -6.79 2.26
C ARG A 323 -44.12 -7.77 3.35
N ASP A 324 -42.83 -7.88 3.66
CA ASP A 324 -42.33 -8.69 4.78
C ASP A 324 -42.93 -8.23 6.10
N ILE A 325 -42.97 -6.92 6.35
CA ILE A 325 -43.62 -6.34 7.53
C ILE A 325 -45.11 -6.72 7.54
N ALA A 326 -45.79 -6.60 6.41
CA ALA A 326 -47.21 -6.95 6.31
C ALA A 326 -47.46 -8.42 6.67
N GLU A 327 -46.64 -9.33 6.14
CA GLU A 327 -46.72 -10.77 6.40
C GLU A 327 -46.43 -11.09 7.87
N ARG A 328 -45.41 -10.45 8.46
CA ARG A 328 -45.05 -10.63 9.87
C ARG A 328 -46.11 -10.09 10.82
N LEU A 329 -46.73 -8.96 10.50
CA LEU A 329 -47.87 -8.41 11.26
C LEU A 329 -49.10 -9.31 11.15
N VAL A 330 -49.43 -9.77 9.94
CA VAL A 330 -50.53 -10.73 9.74
C VAL A 330 -50.24 -12.07 10.42
N ALA A 331 -48.99 -12.46 10.62
CA ALA A 331 -48.61 -13.67 11.36
C ALA A 331 -48.56 -13.48 12.89
N ASP A 332 -48.52 -12.24 13.39
CA ASP A 332 -48.43 -11.94 14.83
C ASP A 332 -49.76 -12.28 15.54
N PRO A 333 -49.75 -13.22 16.52
CA PRO A 333 -50.94 -13.57 17.28
C PRO A 333 -51.58 -12.40 18.03
N ALA A 334 -50.77 -11.44 18.51
CA ALA A 334 -51.28 -10.28 19.23
C ALA A 334 -52.02 -9.32 18.28
N PHE A 335 -51.46 -9.07 17.10
CA PHE A 335 -52.11 -8.30 16.05
C PHE A 335 -53.43 -8.94 15.60
N ARG A 336 -53.43 -10.26 15.36
CA ARG A 336 -54.66 -11.02 15.02
C ARG A 336 -55.75 -10.87 16.06
N GLN A 337 -55.40 -10.94 17.35
CA GLN A 337 -56.35 -10.80 18.43
C GLN A 337 -57.01 -9.41 18.43
N VAL A 338 -56.23 -8.33 18.27
CA VAL A 338 -56.74 -6.96 18.25
C VAL A 338 -57.70 -6.74 17.06
N VAL A 339 -57.38 -7.29 15.89
CA VAL A 339 -58.27 -7.22 14.71
C VAL A 339 -59.55 -8.02 14.93
N ALA A 340 -59.46 -9.25 15.47
CA ALA A 340 -60.62 -10.12 15.71
C ALA A 340 -61.59 -9.58 16.78
N GLU A 341 -61.11 -8.79 17.74
CA GLU A 341 -61.96 -8.11 18.73
C GLU A 341 -62.91 -7.08 18.10
N HIS A 342 -62.60 -6.57 16.91
CA HIS A 342 -63.34 -5.51 16.24
C HIS A 342 -63.99 -5.95 14.92
N ILE A 343 -63.46 -6.98 14.26
CA ILE A 343 -63.95 -7.52 12.99
C ILE A 343 -64.29 -9.02 13.19
N PRO A 344 -65.58 -9.39 13.24
CA PRO A 344 -66.02 -10.74 13.59
C PRO A 344 -65.48 -11.86 12.68
N ASP A 345 -65.24 -11.57 11.40
CA ASP A 345 -64.77 -12.54 10.40
C ASP A 345 -63.28 -12.37 10.04
N ALA A 346 -62.53 -11.60 10.85
CA ALA A 346 -61.13 -11.27 10.60
C ALA A 346 -60.23 -12.50 10.49
N GLU A 347 -60.46 -13.55 11.28
CA GLU A 347 -59.61 -14.75 11.26
C GLU A 347 -59.57 -15.42 9.88
N ALA A 348 -60.66 -15.34 9.11
CA ALA A 348 -60.76 -15.94 7.78
C ALA A 348 -60.40 -14.95 6.64
N THR A 349 -60.39 -13.64 6.92
CA THR A 349 -60.30 -12.57 5.91
C THR A 349 -59.05 -11.71 6.03
N LEU A 350 -58.30 -11.81 7.14
CA LEU A 350 -57.06 -11.08 7.35
C LEU A 350 -55.98 -11.54 6.37
N GLY A 351 -55.48 -10.60 5.55
CA GLY A 351 -54.46 -10.89 4.55
C GLY A 351 -53.73 -9.65 4.07
N THR A 352 -52.66 -9.88 3.32
CA THR A 352 -51.85 -8.82 2.70
C THR A 352 -52.32 -8.55 1.27
N GLY A 353 -52.03 -7.36 0.75
CA GLY A 353 -52.35 -6.95 -0.60
C GLY A 353 -51.73 -5.63 -0.99
N ARG A 354 -52.22 -5.05 -2.08
CA ARG A 354 -51.77 -3.76 -2.63
C ARG A 354 -52.93 -2.78 -2.62
N PHE A 355 -52.69 -1.54 -2.22
CA PHE A 355 -53.67 -0.46 -2.22
C PHE A 355 -53.20 0.66 -3.14
N VAL A 356 -54.10 1.21 -3.96
CA VAL A 356 -53.84 2.39 -4.80
C VAL A 356 -55.00 3.35 -4.60
N ASP A 357 -54.71 4.53 -4.03
CA ASP A 357 -55.74 5.53 -3.83
C ASP A 357 -56.30 6.04 -5.18
N GLY A 358 -57.61 6.22 -5.27
CA GLY A 358 -58.30 6.67 -6.49
C GLY A 358 -58.61 5.59 -7.54
N GLN A 359 -58.14 4.34 -7.39
CA GLN A 359 -58.49 3.25 -8.31
C GLN A 359 -59.70 2.46 -7.80
N GLY A 360 -60.92 2.91 -8.15
CA GLY A 360 -62.19 2.22 -7.83
C GLY A 360 -62.92 2.74 -6.58
N SER A 361 -62.26 3.57 -5.76
CA SER A 361 -62.85 4.34 -4.67
C SER A 361 -62.32 5.77 -4.76
N ALA A 362 -63.21 6.75 -4.96
CA ALA A 362 -62.84 8.16 -4.92
C ALA A 362 -62.83 8.60 -3.45
N GLY A 363 -61.67 9.00 -2.92
CA GLY A 363 -61.53 9.62 -1.59
C GLY A 363 -61.70 8.65 -0.42
N PHE A 364 -61.04 7.48 -0.47
CA PHE A 364 -61.06 6.53 0.65
C PHE A 364 -60.19 6.99 1.83
N LEU A 365 -59.09 7.68 1.54
CA LEU A 365 -58.22 8.27 2.56
C LEU A 365 -58.65 9.72 2.84
N PRO A 366 -58.88 10.12 4.11
CA PRO A 366 -59.12 11.51 4.49
C PRO A 366 -57.86 12.38 4.30
N ASP A 367 -58.07 13.69 4.19
CA ASP A 367 -56.99 14.68 4.00
C ASP A 367 -55.93 14.63 5.12
N GLU A 368 -56.35 14.27 6.34
CA GLU A 368 -55.49 14.00 7.49
C GLU A 368 -55.66 12.54 7.95
N LEU A 369 -54.56 11.81 8.06
CA LEU A 369 -54.51 10.40 8.45
C LEU A 369 -53.82 10.22 9.80
N LEU A 370 -54.33 9.27 10.60
CA LEU A 370 -53.56 8.75 11.72
C LEU A 370 -52.40 7.92 11.18
N ALA A 371 -51.18 8.20 11.65
CA ALA A 371 -49.96 7.61 11.14
C ALA A 371 -49.00 7.19 12.26
N ILE A 372 -48.29 6.09 12.03
CA ILE A 372 -47.14 5.70 12.85
C ILE A 372 -45.88 6.12 12.11
N THR A 373 -45.12 7.01 12.72
CA THR A 373 -43.88 7.55 12.16
C THR A 373 -42.69 7.12 13.00
N SER A 374 -41.64 6.62 12.35
CA SER A 374 -40.33 6.46 12.96
C SER A 374 -39.51 7.74 12.80
N TYR A 375 -38.94 8.21 13.91
CA TYR A 375 -38.00 9.33 13.89
C TYR A 375 -36.56 8.83 14.15
N GLY A 376 -35.68 9.10 13.19
CA GLY A 376 -34.25 8.84 13.24
C GLY A 376 -33.49 9.85 14.12
N ARG A 377 -32.25 9.52 14.50
CA ARG A 377 -31.40 10.38 15.34
C ARG A 377 -30.93 11.65 14.62
N ASP A 378 -30.98 11.63 13.31
CA ASP A 378 -30.72 12.71 12.35
C ASP A 378 -31.97 13.59 12.11
N GLY A 379 -33.10 13.30 12.76
CA GLY A 379 -34.37 14.00 12.55
C GLY A 379 -35.13 13.54 11.30
N SER A 380 -34.66 12.48 10.61
CA SER A 380 -35.41 11.86 9.51
C SER A 380 -36.72 11.25 10.04
N ALA A 381 -37.80 11.39 9.27
CA ALA A 381 -39.13 10.91 9.64
C ALA A 381 -39.70 10.03 8.53
N GLU A 382 -40.04 8.79 8.85
CA GLU A 382 -40.62 7.83 7.91
C GLU A 382 -41.97 7.32 8.43
N VAL A 383 -43.01 7.41 7.58
CA VAL A 383 -44.35 6.92 7.90
C VAL A 383 -44.44 5.42 7.61
N LEU A 384 -44.54 4.62 8.66
CA LEU A 384 -44.54 3.15 8.60
C LEU A 384 -45.93 2.53 8.45
N ALA A 385 -46.96 3.21 8.95
CA ALA A 385 -48.34 2.73 8.90
C ALA A 385 -49.32 3.90 8.83
N LYS A 386 -50.38 3.79 8.01
CA LYS A 386 -51.46 4.78 7.91
C LYS A 386 -52.83 4.12 8.05
N PHE A 387 -53.74 4.83 8.71
CA PHE A 387 -55.10 4.37 8.97
C PHE A 387 -56.12 5.29 8.29
N PRO A 388 -57.16 4.74 7.66
CA PRO A 388 -58.13 5.47 6.84
C PRO A 388 -59.20 6.23 7.66
N ASP A 389 -59.35 5.95 8.96
CA ASP A 389 -60.28 6.65 9.84
C ASP A 389 -59.73 6.82 11.27
N GLU A 390 -60.33 7.72 12.05
CA GLU A 390 -60.11 7.86 13.50
C GLU A 390 -61.14 7.03 14.31
N GLY A 391 -61.45 5.84 13.83
CA GLY A 391 -62.36 4.92 14.52
C GLY A 391 -61.71 4.25 15.74
N PRO A 392 -62.50 3.68 16.68
CA PRO A 392 -61.96 2.94 17.82
C PRO A 392 -61.02 1.79 17.42
N LEU A 393 -61.25 1.19 16.25
CA LEU A 393 -60.39 0.15 15.66
C LEU A 393 -59.02 0.71 15.24
N SER A 394 -59.02 1.81 14.50
CA SER A 394 -57.78 2.47 14.03
C SER A 394 -56.95 2.99 15.20
N GLU A 395 -57.56 3.57 16.24
CA GLU A 395 -56.84 3.96 17.46
C GLU A 395 -56.25 2.75 18.22
N ALA A 396 -57.02 1.66 18.35
CA ALA A 396 -56.57 0.46 19.04
C ALA A 396 -55.40 -0.21 18.31
N LEU A 397 -55.49 -0.31 16.98
CA LEU A 397 -54.42 -0.84 16.13
C LEU A 397 -53.20 0.07 16.13
N ALA A 398 -53.38 1.38 16.04
CA ALA A 398 -52.27 2.31 16.03
C ALA A 398 -51.49 2.29 17.36
N ARG A 399 -52.20 2.21 18.49
CA ARG A 399 -51.58 2.04 19.82
C ARG A 399 -50.85 0.71 19.93
N HIS A 400 -51.44 -0.38 19.45
CA HIS A 400 -50.80 -1.69 19.45
C HIS A 400 -49.54 -1.73 18.57
N LEU A 401 -49.60 -1.13 17.39
CA LEU A 401 -48.49 -1.10 16.44
C LEU A 401 -47.35 -0.18 16.90
N ALA A 402 -47.64 0.93 17.58
CA ALA A 402 -46.62 1.79 18.19
C ALA A 402 -45.77 1.05 19.24
N GLU A 403 -46.32 0.00 19.86
CA GLU A 403 -45.63 -0.87 20.82
C GLU A 403 -45.25 -2.24 20.22
N SER A 404 -45.47 -2.46 18.92
CA SER A 404 -45.29 -3.76 18.31
C SER A 404 -43.80 -4.14 18.24
N PRO A 405 -43.44 -5.36 18.66
CA PRO A 405 -42.08 -5.87 18.50
C PRO A 405 -41.72 -6.05 17.02
N VAL A 406 -42.70 -6.22 16.13
CA VAL A 406 -42.47 -6.34 14.67
C VAL A 406 -41.97 -5.02 14.10
N LEU A 407 -42.66 -3.91 14.37
CA LEU A 407 -42.25 -2.59 13.89
C LEU A 407 -40.98 -2.09 14.59
N THR A 408 -40.83 -2.36 15.89
CA THR A 408 -39.61 -2.01 16.62
C THR A 408 -38.38 -2.74 16.06
N ALA A 409 -38.51 -4.04 15.77
CA ALA A 409 -37.43 -4.81 15.16
C ALA A 409 -37.12 -4.31 13.74
N HIS A 410 -38.14 -3.96 12.95
CA HIS A 410 -37.96 -3.39 11.62
C HIS A 410 -37.21 -2.05 11.67
N VAL A 411 -37.59 -1.14 12.58
CA VAL A 411 -36.91 0.16 12.74
C VAL A 411 -35.45 -0.02 13.16
N GLU A 412 -35.16 -0.95 14.06
CA GLU A 412 -33.77 -1.25 14.45
C GLU A 412 -32.99 -1.93 13.32
N GLU A 413 -33.64 -2.76 12.50
CA GLU A 413 -33.02 -3.41 11.32
C GLU A 413 -32.71 -2.39 10.22
N GLU A 414 -33.65 -1.48 9.93
CA GLU A 414 -33.43 -0.35 9.00
C GLU A 414 -32.41 0.63 9.55
N ARG A 415 -32.37 0.85 10.87
CA ARG A 415 -31.33 1.65 11.50
C ARG A 415 -29.96 0.99 11.38
N LEU A 416 -29.85 -0.32 11.64
CA LEU A 416 -28.60 -1.06 11.45
C LEU A 416 -28.17 -1.06 9.98
N ARG A 417 -29.13 -1.19 9.06
CA ARG A 417 -28.92 -1.08 7.61
C ARG A 417 -28.47 0.33 7.23
N SER A 418 -29.05 1.38 7.81
CA SER A 418 -28.68 2.78 7.61
C SER A 418 -27.30 3.10 8.20
N ASP A 419 -27.01 2.67 9.43
CA ASP A 419 -25.70 2.81 10.07
C ASP A 419 -24.60 2.08 9.26
N PHE A 420 -24.92 0.89 8.75
CA PHE A 420 -24.06 0.12 7.86
C PHE A 420 -23.87 0.82 6.50
N THR A 421 -24.91 1.48 5.99
CA THR A 421 -24.87 2.24 4.73
C THR A 421 -24.07 3.54 4.88
N ALA A 422 -24.16 4.20 6.03
CA ALA A 422 -23.47 5.46 6.31
C ALA A 422 -21.97 5.27 6.55
N ASP A 423 -21.56 4.18 7.22
CA ASP A 423 -20.15 3.86 7.48
C ASP A 423 -19.93 2.34 7.47
N PRO A 424 -19.81 1.72 6.28
CA PRO A 424 -19.66 0.27 6.15
C PRO A 424 -18.36 -0.23 6.79
N ALA A 425 -17.29 0.59 6.80
CA ALA A 425 -16.02 0.23 7.42
C ALA A 425 -16.15 0.12 8.95
N ARG A 426 -16.83 1.08 9.59
CA ARG A 426 -17.10 1.04 11.03
C ARG A 426 -18.10 -0.04 11.40
N ALA A 427 -19.10 -0.30 10.57
CA ALA A 427 -20.10 -1.33 10.83
C ALA A 427 -19.48 -2.74 10.74
N ILE A 428 -18.67 -3.02 9.72
CA ILE A 428 -17.89 -4.26 9.61
C ILE A 428 -16.95 -4.41 10.81
N SER A 429 -16.23 -3.34 11.18
CA SER A 429 -15.33 -3.36 12.36
C SER A 429 -16.07 -3.64 13.67
N THR A 430 -17.26 -3.05 13.85
CA THR A 430 -18.11 -3.27 15.03
C THR A 430 -18.64 -4.69 15.08
N TRP A 431 -19.08 -5.23 13.94
CA TRP A 431 -19.52 -6.61 13.81
C TRP A 431 -18.39 -7.60 14.11
N VAL A 432 -17.17 -7.37 13.59
CA VAL A 432 -15.99 -8.20 13.89
C VAL A 432 -15.67 -8.19 15.37
N ALA A 433 -15.71 -7.01 16.03
CA ALA A 433 -15.44 -6.89 17.45
C ALA A 433 -16.49 -7.62 18.32
N GLN A 434 -17.77 -7.49 17.99
CA GLN A 434 -18.85 -8.17 18.71
C GLN A 434 -18.81 -9.68 18.51
N SER A 435 -18.56 -10.13 17.27
CA SER A 435 -18.44 -11.54 16.92
C SER A 435 -17.21 -12.18 17.59
N SER A 436 -16.07 -11.48 17.61
CA SER A 436 -14.87 -11.92 18.33
C SER A 436 -15.13 -12.12 19.83
N ALA A 437 -15.78 -11.14 20.47
CA ALA A 437 -16.15 -11.23 21.89
C ALA A 437 -17.13 -12.38 22.20
N ARG A 438 -17.90 -12.83 21.21
CA ARG A 438 -18.82 -13.97 21.30
C ARG A 438 -18.07 -15.30 21.09
N ILE A 439 -17.12 -15.33 20.16
CA ILE A 439 -16.23 -16.47 19.90
C ILE A 439 -15.30 -16.73 21.10
N ASP A 440 -14.80 -15.69 21.77
CA ASP A 440 -13.94 -15.83 22.95
C ASP A 440 -14.63 -16.55 24.13
N ARG A 441 -15.97 -16.61 24.14
CA ARG A 441 -16.77 -17.33 25.14
C ARG A 441 -16.94 -18.82 24.82
N LEU A 442 -16.52 -19.26 23.63
CA LEU A 442 -16.62 -20.65 23.18
C LEU A 442 -15.38 -21.47 23.58
N PRO A 443 -15.46 -22.81 23.62
CA PRO A 443 -14.32 -23.70 23.80
C PRO A 443 -13.21 -23.49 22.74
N SER A 444 -11.95 -23.57 23.15
CA SER A 444 -10.77 -23.21 22.34
C SER A 444 -10.63 -23.99 21.03
N ASP A 445 -11.12 -25.23 20.99
CA ASP A 445 -11.12 -26.13 19.83
C ASP A 445 -12.04 -25.65 18.68
N ARG A 446 -12.94 -24.68 18.94
CA ARG A 446 -13.83 -24.11 17.92
C ARG A 446 -13.56 -22.64 17.60
N GLN A 447 -12.63 -22.01 18.32
CA GLN A 447 -12.39 -20.58 18.16
C GLN A 447 -11.63 -20.26 16.87
N GLU A 448 -10.69 -21.11 16.47
CA GLU A 448 -9.83 -20.86 15.30
C GLU A 448 -10.63 -20.90 14.00
N ASP A 449 -11.43 -21.95 13.78
CA ASP A 449 -12.29 -22.10 12.60
C ASP A 449 -13.31 -20.96 12.47
N LEU A 450 -13.99 -20.61 13.58
CA LEU A 450 -14.98 -19.52 13.58
C LEU A 450 -14.35 -18.14 13.37
N ARG A 451 -13.11 -17.92 13.85
CA ARG A 451 -12.38 -16.69 13.54
C ARG A 451 -11.99 -16.63 12.08
N ALA A 452 -11.54 -17.74 11.49
CA ALA A 452 -11.20 -17.79 10.07
C ALA A 452 -12.41 -17.51 9.18
N GLU A 453 -13.56 -18.10 9.49
CA GLU A 453 -14.82 -17.87 8.77
C GLU A 453 -15.32 -16.42 8.91
N MET A 454 -15.34 -15.88 10.12
CA MET A 454 -15.69 -14.48 10.39
C MET A 454 -14.79 -13.51 9.61
N GLN A 455 -13.48 -13.76 9.57
CA GLN A 455 -12.52 -12.94 8.82
C GLN A 455 -12.72 -13.05 7.30
N SER A 456 -13.09 -14.24 6.79
CA SER A 456 -13.45 -14.41 5.37
C SER A 456 -14.68 -13.59 5.00
N ILE A 457 -15.73 -13.63 5.82
CA ILE A 457 -16.96 -12.87 5.61
C ILE A 457 -16.68 -11.35 5.67
N ALA A 458 -15.89 -10.90 6.65
CA ALA A 458 -15.51 -9.49 6.75
C ALA A 458 -14.72 -9.01 5.52
N LYS A 459 -13.84 -9.86 4.99
CA LYS A 459 -13.05 -9.59 3.78
C LYS A 459 -13.94 -9.53 2.54
N GLU A 460 -14.83 -10.49 2.35
CA GLU A 460 -15.78 -10.51 1.23
C GLU A 460 -16.72 -9.30 1.27
N ALA A 461 -17.19 -8.92 2.47
CA ALA A 461 -18.00 -7.72 2.65
C ALA A 461 -17.20 -6.45 2.29
N ALA A 462 -15.97 -6.30 2.79
CA ALA A 462 -15.12 -5.15 2.46
C ALA A 462 -14.88 -5.02 0.94
N ALA A 463 -14.72 -6.16 0.26
CA ALA A 463 -14.57 -6.23 -1.19
C ALA A 463 -15.81 -5.77 -1.95
N ALA A 464 -16.99 -6.22 -1.53
CA ALA A 464 -18.26 -5.81 -2.12
C ALA A 464 -18.49 -4.29 -2.06
N PHE A 465 -17.99 -3.63 -1.01
CA PHE A 465 -18.13 -2.17 -0.82
C PHE A 465 -16.95 -1.35 -1.36
N GLY A 466 -16.00 -1.97 -2.06
CA GLY A 466 -14.85 -1.25 -2.63
C GLY A 466 -13.93 -0.62 -1.57
N LEU A 467 -14.07 -1.03 -0.30
CA LEU A 467 -13.11 -0.73 0.78
C LEU A 467 -11.74 -1.36 0.49
N ASP A 468 -11.69 -2.22 -0.53
CA ASP A 468 -10.50 -2.80 -1.13
C ASP A 468 -9.60 -1.78 -1.85
N ARG A 469 -10.09 -0.59 -2.22
CA ARG A 469 -9.22 0.46 -2.76
C ARG A 469 -8.34 1.13 -1.69
N GLU A 470 -8.73 1.05 -0.42
CA GLU A 470 -7.80 1.28 0.68
C GLU A 470 -6.92 0.03 0.91
N GLN A 471 -7.38 -1.18 0.52
CA GLN A 471 -6.62 -2.44 0.56
C GLN A 471 -5.55 -2.61 -0.52
N THR A 472 -5.29 -1.63 -1.39
CA THR A 472 -3.98 -1.58 -2.08
C THR A 472 -2.81 -1.39 -1.09
N GLY A 473 -3.11 -1.18 0.20
CA GLY A 473 -2.17 -1.35 1.31
C GLY A 473 -1.86 -2.81 1.72
N HIS A 474 -2.47 -3.82 1.10
CA HIS A 474 -2.04 -5.22 1.24
C HIS A 474 -0.91 -5.54 0.26
N GLU A 475 0.27 -4.94 0.49
CA GLU A 475 1.59 -5.44 0.04
C GLU A 475 2.74 -4.49 0.41
N VAL A 476 2.48 -3.41 1.17
CA VAL A 476 3.58 -2.58 1.68
C VAL A 476 4.12 -3.20 2.96
N SER A 477 5.35 -3.70 2.89
CA SER A 477 6.10 -4.18 4.05
C SER A 477 6.15 -3.09 5.14
N PRO A 478 6.23 -3.47 6.43
CA PRO A 478 6.44 -2.50 7.50
C PRO A 478 7.63 -1.57 7.18
N ARG A 479 7.46 -0.27 7.40
CA ARG A 479 8.39 0.80 7.03
C ARG A 479 9.53 0.94 8.05
N SER A 480 9.25 0.76 9.34
CA SER A 480 10.28 0.83 10.38
C SER A 480 11.01 -0.49 10.53
N THR A 481 12.33 -0.41 10.65
CA THR A 481 13.17 -1.58 10.95
C THR A 481 12.70 -2.29 12.23
N LEU A 482 12.28 -1.53 13.24
CA LEU A 482 11.79 -2.08 14.51
C LEU A 482 10.59 -3.01 14.33
N TYR A 483 9.55 -2.57 13.63
CA TYR A 483 8.33 -3.37 13.49
C TYR A 483 8.36 -4.34 12.31
N SER A 484 9.31 -4.19 11.39
CA SER A 484 9.67 -5.27 10.46
C SER A 484 10.47 -6.41 11.12
N THR A 485 10.81 -6.28 12.42
CA THR A 485 11.65 -7.24 13.14
C THR A 485 10.84 -8.20 14.02
N ALA A 486 11.11 -9.49 13.91
CA ALA A 486 10.68 -10.53 14.83
C ALA A 486 11.90 -11.17 15.52
N ILE A 487 11.84 -11.32 16.85
CA ILE A 487 12.90 -11.85 17.70
C ILE A 487 12.40 -13.16 18.32
N SER A 488 12.96 -14.27 17.84
CA SER A 488 12.83 -15.60 18.42
C SER A 488 14.06 -15.95 19.26
N PRO A 489 14.02 -16.99 20.12
CA PRO A 489 15.12 -17.31 21.05
C PRO A 489 16.51 -17.46 20.41
N THR A 490 16.56 -17.90 19.15
CA THR A 490 17.81 -18.14 18.39
C THR A 490 17.80 -17.55 16.99
N ILE A 491 16.74 -16.82 16.60
CA ILE A 491 16.56 -16.31 15.23
C ILE A 491 16.03 -14.87 15.31
N LEU A 492 16.64 -13.99 14.53
CA LEU A 492 16.21 -12.62 14.30
C LEU A 492 15.75 -12.50 12.86
N THR A 493 14.49 -12.14 12.63
CA THR A 493 13.94 -11.93 11.29
C THR A 493 13.72 -10.44 11.08
N VAL A 494 14.28 -9.83 10.03
CA VAL A 494 14.08 -8.41 9.71
C VAL A 494 13.62 -8.27 8.27
N GLY A 495 12.41 -7.74 8.04
CA GLY A 495 11.86 -7.59 6.69
C GLY A 495 11.75 -8.91 5.91
N GLY A 496 11.64 -10.04 6.63
CA GLY A 496 11.62 -11.40 6.06
C GLY A 496 12.99 -12.08 5.94
N GLU A 497 14.10 -11.41 6.24
CA GLU A 497 15.44 -12.00 6.22
C GLU A 497 15.81 -12.57 7.60
N GLU A 498 16.09 -13.87 7.67
CA GLU A 498 16.47 -14.56 8.92
C GLU A 498 17.97 -14.46 9.19
N THR A 499 18.33 -14.11 10.42
CA THR A 499 19.70 -14.09 10.94
C THR A 499 19.75 -14.94 12.21
N GLY A 500 20.64 -15.92 12.29
CA GLY A 500 20.84 -16.71 13.50
C GLY A 500 21.43 -15.85 14.63
N LEU A 501 20.89 -15.96 15.83
CA LEU A 501 21.39 -15.32 17.05
C LEU A 501 22.12 -16.32 17.94
N GLN A 502 23.17 -15.87 18.62
CA GLN A 502 23.82 -16.66 19.68
C GLN A 502 22.86 -16.97 20.83
N SER A 503 23.16 -18.04 21.58
CA SER A 503 22.45 -18.36 22.83
C SER A 503 22.51 -17.16 23.79
N GLY A 504 21.34 -16.62 24.16
CA GLY A 504 21.20 -15.41 25.00
C GLY A 504 21.30 -14.07 24.26
N GLY A 505 21.61 -14.06 22.95
CA GLY A 505 21.65 -12.86 22.12
C GLY A 505 20.26 -12.23 21.93
N ALA A 506 19.23 -13.07 21.75
CA ALA A 506 17.84 -12.63 21.66
C ALA A 506 17.36 -11.95 22.95
N GLU A 507 17.64 -12.56 24.11
CA GLU A 507 17.27 -12.00 25.43
C GLU A 507 17.98 -10.68 25.70
N SER A 508 19.27 -10.57 25.33
CA SER A 508 20.06 -9.33 25.47
C SER A 508 19.52 -8.20 24.58
N LEU A 509 19.19 -8.51 23.32
CA LEU A 509 18.62 -7.56 22.37
C LEU A 509 17.22 -7.11 22.82
N GLN A 510 16.34 -8.06 23.17
CA GLN A 510 14.99 -7.77 23.65
C GLN A 510 15.02 -6.95 24.94
N GLY A 511 15.93 -7.28 25.88
CA GLY A 511 16.14 -6.51 27.10
C GLY A 511 16.60 -5.08 26.83
N SER A 512 17.53 -4.90 25.88
CA SER A 512 18.03 -3.58 25.48
C SER A 512 16.96 -2.72 24.80
N LEU A 513 16.16 -3.31 23.90
CA LEU A 513 15.04 -2.64 23.23
C LEU A 513 13.96 -2.23 24.25
N THR A 514 13.60 -3.14 25.15
CA THR A 514 12.61 -2.92 26.21
C THR A 514 13.06 -1.80 27.18
N LEU A 515 14.35 -1.76 27.53
CA LEU A 515 14.91 -0.69 28.36
C LEU A 515 14.82 0.69 27.67
N ASN A 516 15.18 0.76 26.39
CA ASN A 516 15.10 2.02 25.63
C ASN A 516 13.66 2.48 25.41
N ALA A 517 12.73 1.55 25.22
CA ALA A 517 11.30 1.85 25.13
C ALA A 517 10.78 2.49 26.42
N ARG A 518 11.16 1.94 27.58
CA ARG A 518 10.83 2.54 28.88
C ARG A 518 11.39 3.94 29.05
N LEU A 519 12.57 4.25 28.51
CA LEU A 519 13.16 5.60 28.57
C LEU A 519 12.45 6.57 27.62
N ALA A 520 12.02 6.10 26.45
CA ALA A 520 11.22 6.86 25.49
C ALA A 520 9.81 7.15 25.99
N GLY A 521 9.27 6.28 26.85
CA GLY A 521 7.95 6.41 27.46
C GLY A 521 6.92 5.41 26.93
N ILE A 522 7.36 4.43 26.15
CA ILE A 522 6.54 3.37 25.55
C ILE A 522 6.42 2.21 26.55
N ASP A 523 5.28 1.51 26.51
CA ASP A 523 5.06 0.31 27.30
C ASP A 523 5.98 -0.84 26.83
N ALA A 524 6.80 -1.31 27.76
CA ALA A 524 7.84 -2.30 27.52
C ALA A 524 7.30 -3.71 27.29
N GLU A 525 6.23 -4.11 27.98
CA GLU A 525 5.64 -5.44 27.82
C GLU A 525 4.90 -5.53 26.50
N LYS A 526 4.21 -4.45 26.13
CA LYS A 526 3.55 -4.30 24.83
C LYS A 526 4.54 -4.35 23.68
N LEU A 527 5.67 -3.65 23.77
CA LEU A 527 6.72 -3.72 22.76
C LEU A 527 7.32 -5.14 22.68
N GLY A 528 7.60 -5.77 23.83
CA GLY A 528 8.14 -7.12 23.90
C GLY A 528 7.29 -8.12 23.11
N LYS A 529 5.97 -8.11 23.32
CA LYS A 529 5.02 -8.99 22.60
C LYS A 529 5.00 -8.72 21.09
N ARG A 530 5.03 -7.45 20.67
CA ARG A 530 5.05 -7.08 19.25
C ARG A 530 6.31 -7.57 18.54
N LEU A 531 7.44 -7.57 19.24
CA LEU A 531 8.71 -8.05 18.69
C LEU A 531 8.82 -9.58 18.65
N GLU A 532 7.93 -10.34 19.29
CA GLU A 532 7.91 -11.80 19.12
C GLU A 532 7.48 -12.20 17.71
N THR A 533 6.57 -11.44 17.10
CA THR A 533 6.00 -11.74 15.78
C THR A 533 6.42 -10.76 14.68
N GLY A 534 6.77 -9.51 15.03
CA GLY A 534 6.83 -8.40 14.08
C GLY A 534 5.43 -7.98 13.60
N ALA A 535 5.34 -6.82 12.95
CA ALA A 535 4.11 -6.37 12.31
C ALA A 535 3.91 -7.15 11.02
N ALA A 536 2.69 -7.64 10.78
CA ALA A 536 2.34 -8.39 9.58
C ALA A 536 2.33 -7.50 8.33
N ASN A 537 2.06 -6.19 8.48
CA ASN A 537 2.00 -5.22 7.38
C ASN A 537 2.10 -3.77 7.89
N ALA A 538 2.21 -2.81 6.96
CA ALA A 538 2.31 -1.38 7.28
C ALA A 538 1.10 -0.80 8.04
N ARG A 539 -0.11 -1.38 7.94
CA ARG A 539 -1.29 -0.91 8.68
C ARG A 539 -1.24 -1.30 10.15
N GLU A 540 -0.85 -2.54 10.43
CA GLU A 540 -0.63 -2.99 11.80
C GLU A 540 0.48 -2.17 12.46
N GLU A 541 1.56 -1.90 11.72
CA GLU A 541 2.59 -0.96 12.16
C GLU A 541 2.01 0.43 12.42
N GLU A 542 1.23 1.01 11.52
CA GLU A 542 0.65 2.35 11.72
C GLU A 542 -0.20 2.41 13.00
N ALA A 543 -1.00 1.38 13.27
CA ALA A 543 -1.75 1.26 14.51
C ALA A 543 -0.83 1.18 15.74
N TRP A 544 0.27 0.44 15.63
CA TRP A 544 1.26 0.34 16.70
C TRP A 544 1.99 1.67 16.95
N VAL A 545 2.38 2.39 15.89
CA VAL A 545 3.03 3.71 15.93
C VAL A 545 2.11 4.75 16.56
N LYS A 546 0.83 4.80 16.16
CA LYS A 546 -0.17 5.70 16.80
C LYS A 546 -0.29 5.42 18.30
N SER A 547 -0.28 4.14 18.65
CA SER A 547 -0.34 3.70 20.05
C SER A 547 0.90 4.11 20.85
N ASP A 548 2.10 3.99 20.26
CA ASP A 548 3.35 4.41 20.90
C ASP A 548 3.44 5.92 21.05
N LEU A 549 2.99 6.68 20.04
CA LEU A 549 2.92 8.14 20.09
C LEU A 549 2.02 8.61 21.24
N ALA A 550 0.89 7.95 21.45
CA ALA A 550 0.00 8.22 22.58
C ALA A 550 0.65 7.90 23.93
N ASP A 551 1.41 6.80 24.03
CA ASP A 551 2.15 6.43 25.24
C ASP A 551 3.25 7.46 25.57
N VAL A 552 4.03 7.89 24.56
CA VAL A 552 5.05 8.94 24.68
C VAL A 552 4.42 10.26 25.12
N ALA A 553 3.32 10.67 24.47
CA ALA A 553 2.62 11.90 24.81
C ALA A 553 2.11 11.88 26.26
N ARG A 554 1.45 10.79 26.67
CA ARG A 554 0.94 10.63 28.05
C ARG A 554 2.06 10.68 29.09
N ARG A 555 3.20 10.03 28.81
CA ARG A 555 4.33 9.96 29.73
C ARG A 555 5.02 11.30 29.94
N HIS A 556 5.20 12.07 28.87
CA HIS A 556 5.94 13.33 28.90
C HIS A 556 5.04 14.57 28.99
N GLY A 557 3.73 14.37 29.06
CA GLY A 557 2.74 15.45 29.18
C GLY A 557 2.60 16.29 27.90
N TYR A 558 2.81 15.69 26.72
CA TYR A 558 2.58 16.37 25.44
C TYR A 558 1.09 16.36 25.09
N ASP A 559 0.56 17.52 24.75
CA ASP A 559 -0.80 17.67 24.24
C ASP A 559 -0.82 17.44 22.72
N LEU A 560 -1.52 16.39 22.29
CA LEU A 560 -1.61 15.99 20.89
C LEU A 560 -2.63 16.82 20.09
N ASP A 561 -3.47 17.61 20.74
CA ASP A 561 -4.44 18.47 20.06
C ASP A 561 -3.76 19.72 19.47
N ASN A 562 -2.58 20.08 19.98
CA ASN A 562 -1.78 21.19 19.46
C ASN A 562 -0.53 20.71 18.68
N THR A 563 -0.10 21.52 17.70
CA THR A 563 1.00 21.16 16.78
C THR A 563 2.35 21.02 17.48
N GLN A 564 2.60 21.79 18.55
CA GLN A 564 3.88 21.75 19.27
C GLN A 564 4.06 20.44 20.05
N GLY A 565 3.01 20.00 20.76
CA GLY A 565 3.01 18.74 21.49
C GLY A 565 3.06 17.53 20.55
N ARG A 566 2.37 17.58 19.40
CA ARG A 566 2.51 16.56 18.34
C ARG A 566 3.94 16.43 17.85
N ASN A 567 4.59 17.56 17.49
CA ASN A 567 5.96 17.54 17.00
C ASN A 567 6.96 17.02 18.05
N ALA A 568 6.82 17.45 19.32
CA ALA A 568 7.69 16.99 20.40
C ALA A 568 7.53 15.50 20.72
N ALA A 569 6.29 14.98 20.68
CA ALA A 569 6.02 13.56 20.85
C ALA A 569 6.59 12.73 19.69
N ALA A 570 6.38 13.19 18.45
CA ALA A 570 6.87 12.53 17.24
C ALA A 570 8.41 12.48 17.19
N GLU A 571 9.09 13.58 17.48
CA GLU A 571 10.56 13.63 17.50
C GLU A 571 11.17 12.66 18.53
N ARG A 572 10.51 12.52 19.68
CA ARG A 572 10.97 11.61 20.74
C ARG A 572 10.73 10.15 20.39
N LEU A 573 9.63 9.85 19.71
CA LEU A 573 9.32 8.53 19.17
C LEU A 573 10.30 8.14 18.05
N ASP A 574 10.57 9.07 17.13
CA ASP A 574 11.50 8.87 16.02
C ASP A 574 12.93 8.57 16.51
N ARG A 575 13.43 9.34 17.48
CA ARG A 575 14.73 9.06 18.12
C ARG A 575 14.81 7.65 18.73
N PHE A 576 13.71 7.15 19.29
CA PHE A 576 13.65 5.79 19.80
C PHE A 576 13.71 4.76 18.66
N TYR A 577 12.92 4.92 17.60
CA TYR A 577 12.94 4.00 16.46
C TYR A 577 14.30 3.98 15.75
N GLN A 578 14.95 5.13 15.58
CA GLN A 578 16.30 5.21 15.05
C GLN A 578 17.28 4.41 15.92
N ARG A 579 17.24 4.62 17.25
CA ARG A 579 18.12 3.90 18.18
C ARG A 579 17.85 2.39 18.20
N ALA A 580 16.59 2.00 18.06
CA ALA A 580 16.18 0.62 17.99
C ALA A 580 16.71 -0.06 16.71
N ALA A 581 16.61 0.61 15.56
CA ALA A 581 17.16 0.15 14.29
C ALA A 581 18.69 -0.06 14.37
N GLU A 582 19.41 0.87 15.00
CA GLU A 582 20.86 0.72 15.23
C GLU A 582 21.21 -0.52 16.06
N MET A 583 20.44 -0.80 17.12
CA MET A 583 20.66 -1.97 17.98
C MET A 583 20.38 -3.29 17.24
N ILE A 584 19.31 -3.34 16.45
CA ILE A 584 18.96 -4.50 15.61
C ILE A 584 20.06 -4.73 14.56
N GLN A 585 20.50 -3.68 13.88
CA GLN A 585 21.58 -3.79 12.90
C GLN A 585 22.91 -4.21 13.52
N SER A 586 23.21 -3.71 14.73
CA SER A 586 24.40 -4.10 15.47
C SER A 586 24.36 -5.59 15.82
N ALA A 587 23.23 -6.10 16.31
CA ALA A 587 23.04 -7.53 16.58
C ALA A 587 23.24 -8.38 15.32
N ARG A 588 22.70 -7.96 14.17
CA ARG A 588 22.93 -8.63 12.87
C ARG A 588 24.41 -8.64 12.47
N SER A 589 25.10 -7.50 12.62
CA SER A 589 26.49 -7.37 12.18
C SER A 589 27.48 -8.19 13.01
N ILE A 590 27.22 -8.34 14.32
CA ILE A 590 28.05 -9.16 15.22
C ILE A 590 28.03 -10.63 14.78
N ASP A 591 26.87 -11.15 14.35
CA ASP A 591 26.74 -12.54 13.93
C ASP A 591 27.08 -12.76 12.43
N ALA A 592 26.82 -11.79 11.55
CA ALA A 592 27.24 -11.84 10.14
C ALA A 592 28.78 -11.91 9.97
N SER A 593 29.55 -11.39 10.93
CA SER A 593 31.02 -11.52 10.96
C SER A 593 31.54 -12.93 11.29
N ARG A 594 30.66 -13.92 11.53
CA ARG A 594 30.98 -15.34 11.70
C ARG A 594 30.02 -16.24 10.91
N ALA A 595 29.93 -16.03 9.60
CA ALA A 595 29.19 -16.93 8.71
C ALA A 595 29.59 -18.41 8.96
N PRO A 596 28.63 -19.34 9.06
CA PRO A 596 28.93 -20.76 9.18
C PRO A 596 29.74 -21.22 7.97
N ASP A 597 30.66 -22.14 8.23
CA ASP A 597 31.58 -22.62 7.21
C ASP A 597 30.82 -23.26 6.03
N PRO A 598 31.02 -22.78 4.78
CA PRO A 598 30.27 -23.25 3.62
C PRO A 598 30.28 -24.76 3.42
N MET A 599 31.37 -25.43 3.81
CA MET A 599 31.53 -26.87 3.66
C MET A 599 30.67 -27.65 4.68
N VAL A 600 30.64 -27.17 5.92
CA VAL A 600 29.82 -27.78 6.98
C VAL A 600 28.34 -27.56 6.70
N GLU A 601 27.99 -26.39 6.17
CA GLU A 601 26.63 -26.08 5.73
C GLU A 601 26.18 -26.97 4.56
N ALA A 602 27.06 -27.21 3.58
CA ALA A 602 26.78 -28.13 2.47
C ALA A 602 26.53 -29.56 2.96
N LEU A 603 27.36 -30.07 3.87
CA LEU A 603 27.20 -31.40 4.48
C LEU A 603 25.88 -31.52 5.27
N ASP A 604 25.51 -30.51 6.04
CA ASP A 604 24.24 -30.48 6.78
C ASP A 604 23.02 -30.46 5.85
N LYS A 605 23.07 -29.66 4.78
CA LYS A 605 22.02 -29.63 3.75
C LYS A 605 21.88 -30.99 3.04
N MET A 606 23.00 -31.63 2.70
CA MET A 606 23.00 -32.97 2.10
C MET A 606 22.39 -34.01 3.06
N ALA A 607 22.75 -33.98 4.34
CA ALA A 607 22.18 -34.89 5.35
C ALA A 607 20.67 -34.71 5.49
N LYS A 608 20.18 -33.45 5.58
CA LYS A 608 18.74 -33.15 5.66
C LYS A 608 17.98 -33.57 4.39
N LEU A 609 18.56 -33.37 3.21
CA LEU A 609 17.98 -33.83 1.94
C LEU A 609 17.92 -35.35 1.89
N HIS A 610 18.98 -36.04 2.29
CA HIS A 610 19.02 -37.49 2.33
C HIS A 610 17.94 -38.08 3.25
N VAL A 611 17.71 -37.49 4.43
CA VAL A 611 16.65 -37.93 5.34
C VAL A 611 15.25 -37.72 4.74
N ARG A 612 15.03 -36.62 4.01
CA ARG A 612 13.72 -36.29 3.42
C ARG A 612 13.40 -37.08 2.16
N GLN A 613 14.38 -37.29 1.29
CA GLN A 613 14.18 -37.80 -0.08
C GLN A 613 14.79 -39.19 -0.30
N GLY A 614 15.61 -39.68 0.63
CA GLY A 614 16.31 -40.97 0.53
C GLY A 614 17.46 -40.99 -0.49
N SER A 615 17.70 -39.90 -1.21
CA SER A 615 18.78 -39.76 -2.18
C SER A 615 19.31 -38.33 -2.22
N VAL A 616 20.58 -38.16 -2.58
CA VAL A 616 21.23 -36.86 -2.79
C VAL A 616 21.97 -36.92 -4.11
N ALA A 617 21.82 -35.90 -4.96
CA ALA A 617 22.55 -35.78 -6.21
C ALA A 617 23.02 -34.33 -6.41
N PHE A 618 24.20 -34.17 -7.00
CA PHE A 618 24.71 -32.90 -7.48
C PHE A 618 24.05 -32.56 -8.82
N ARG A 619 23.95 -31.27 -9.15
CA ARG A 619 23.34 -30.86 -10.43
C ARG A 619 24.16 -31.30 -11.63
N ASN A 620 25.47 -31.46 -11.46
CA ASN A 620 26.39 -31.91 -12.49
C ASN A 620 27.68 -32.49 -11.91
N GLU A 621 28.46 -33.18 -12.76
CA GLU A 621 29.74 -33.80 -12.40
C GLU A 621 30.84 -32.80 -12.01
N ALA A 622 30.75 -31.53 -12.44
CA ALA A 622 31.73 -30.52 -12.06
C ALA A 622 31.57 -30.14 -10.58
N GLN A 623 30.35 -29.92 -10.13
CA GLN A 623 30.03 -29.66 -8.71
C GLN A 623 30.40 -30.84 -7.82
N ALA A 624 30.15 -32.07 -8.27
CA ALA A 624 30.57 -33.27 -7.54
C ALA A 624 32.10 -33.36 -7.42
N ARG A 625 32.85 -32.99 -8.48
CA ARG A 625 34.31 -32.95 -8.45
C ARG A 625 34.84 -31.87 -7.51
N ASP A 626 34.30 -30.65 -7.59
CA ASP A 626 34.72 -29.52 -6.77
C ASP A 626 34.48 -29.83 -5.27
N PHE A 627 33.30 -30.39 -4.95
CA PHE A 627 32.99 -30.86 -3.61
C PHE A 627 33.94 -31.96 -3.12
N ALA A 628 34.32 -32.91 -4.00
CA ALA A 628 35.27 -33.96 -3.66
C ALA A 628 36.67 -33.43 -3.35
N GLU A 629 37.14 -32.41 -4.09
CA GLU A 629 38.41 -31.75 -3.82
C GLU A 629 38.38 -30.96 -2.52
N GLU A 630 37.29 -30.24 -2.24
CA GLU A 630 37.10 -29.50 -0.99
C GLU A 630 37.07 -30.44 0.24
N MET A 631 36.39 -31.59 0.13
CA MET A 631 36.44 -32.66 1.14
C MET A 631 37.88 -33.11 1.40
N LYS A 632 38.68 -33.35 0.35
CA LYS A 632 40.06 -33.82 0.48
C LYS A 632 40.97 -32.76 1.10
N GLU A 633 40.80 -31.50 0.73
CA GLU A 633 41.59 -30.39 1.26
C GLU A 633 41.34 -30.20 2.76
N ARG A 634 40.09 -30.32 3.20
CA ARG A 634 39.68 -30.07 4.59
C ARG A 634 39.89 -31.24 5.54
N TYR A 635 39.52 -32.45 5.10
CA TYR A 635 39.46 -33.67 5.92
C TYR A 635 40.52 -34.71 5.54
N GLY A 636 41.33 -34.43 4.52
CA GLY A 636 42.43 -35.27 4.05
C GLY A 636 42.09 -36.11 2.82
N ALA A 637 43.12 -36.45 2.04
CA ALA A 637 42.99 -37.08 0.72
C ALA A 637 42.22 -38.42 0.68
N ASN A 638 42.09 -39.10 1.83
CA ASN A 638 41.40 -40.38 1.95
C ASN A 638 39.98 -40.28 2.54
N VAL A 639 39.48 -39.08 2.89
CA VAL A 639 38.22 -38.92 3.63
C VAL A 639 37.04 -39.64 2.98
N LEU A 640 36.91 -39.58 1.65
CA LEU A 640 35.79 -40.24 0.96
C LEU A 640 35.91 -41.78 1.01
N LYS A 641 37.13 -42.31 0.97
CA LYS A 641 37.39 -43.76 1.15
C LYS A 641 37.20 -44.19 2.59
N ASP A 642 37.52 -43.32 3.54
CA ASP A 642 37.33 -43.56 4.96
C ASP A 642 35.83 -43.58 5.30
N ILE A 643 35.06 -42.62 4.79
CA ILE A 643 33.60 -42.59 4.84
C ILE A 643 33.02 -43.84 4.19
N ALA A 644 33.50 -44.20 3.00
CA ALA A 644 33.09 -45.43 2.33
C ALA A 644 33.41 -46.66 3.18
N ALA A 645 34.51 -46.69 3.94
CA ALA A 645 34.85 -47.76 4.89
C ALA A 645 34.09 -47.71 6.23
N GLY A 646 33.21 -46.73 6.44
CA GLY A 646 32.43 -46.53 7.67
C GLY A 646 33.16 -45.74 8.76
N ARG A 647 34.31 -45.14 8.45
CA ARG A 647 35.09 -44.31 9.38
C ARG A 647 34.74 -42.84 9.17
N THR A 648 34.06 -42.24 10.14
CA THR A 648 33.62 -40.84 10.09
C THR A 648 34.44 -39.91 10.98
N ASP A 649 35.52 -40.40 11.60
CA ASP A 649 36.35 -39.66 12.56
C ASP A 649 36.90 -38.34 12.00
N ALA A 650 37.14 -38.28 10.69
CA ALA A 650 37.62 -37.06 10.04
C ALA A 650 36.58 -35.92 10.09
N LEU A 651 35.28 -36.25 10.00
CA LEU A 651 34.18 -35.27 10.07
C LEU A 651 34.00 -34.72 11.49
N ALA A 652 34.41 -35.48 12.51
CA ALA A 652 34.31 -35.08 13.92
C ALA A 652 35.15 -33.84 14.26
N LYS A 653 36.10 -33.46 13.39
CA LYS A 653 36.88 -32.21 13.50
C LYS A 653 35.99 -30.97 13.46
N ASP A 654 34.94 -30.98 12.64
CA ASP A 654 34.00 -29.85 12.51
C ASP A 654 32.60 -30.17 13.06
N VAL A 655 32.23 -31.45 13.16
CA VAL A 655 30.91 -31.91 13.60
C VAL A 655 31.07 -32.91 14.76
N PRO A 656 31.10 -32.45 16.02
CA PRO A 656 31.43 -33.32 17.15
C PRO A 656 30.38 -34.40 17.46
N GLU A 657 29.16 -34.28 16.93
CA GLU A 657 28.07 -35.24 17.15
C GLU A 657 28.20 -36.47 16.23
N ALA A 658 28.31 -37.66 16.83
CA ALA A 658 28.51 -38.92 16.10
C ALA A 658 27.35 -39.30 15.17
N SER A 659 26.10 -39.07 15.59
CA SER A 659 24.89 -39.26 14.79
C SER A 659 24.87 -38.34 13.56
N ALA A 660 25.26 -37.07 13.73
CA ALA A 660 25.35 -36.11 12.63
C ALA A 660 26.45 -36.49 11.64
N CYS A 661 27.63 -36.90 12.12
CA CYS A 661 28.71 -37.43 11.29
C CYS A 661 28.24 -38.63 10.44
N GLN A 662 27.46 -39.54 11.03
CA GLN A 662 26.92 -40.71 10.33
C GLN A 662 25.87 -40.32 9.29
N ALA A 663 24.97 -39.37 9.59
CA ALA A 663 23.97 -38.88 8.65
C ALA A 663 24.61 -38.17 7.43
N MET A 664 25.64 -37.36 7.67
CA MET A 664 26.41 -36.70 6.62
C MET A 664 27.19 -37.71 5.76
N ALA A 665 27.82 -38.70 6.38
CA ALA A 665 28.48 -39.80 5.69
C ALA A 665 27.53 -40.59 4.78
N ALA A 666 26.32 -40.91 5.28
CA ALA A 666 25.30 -41.59 4.48
C ALA A 666 24.87 -40.76 3.26
N ALA A 667 24.70 -39.44 3.43
CA ALA A 667 24.36 -38.54 2.34
C ALA A 667 25.47 -38.45 1.26
N VAL A 668 26.74 -38.44 1.67
CA VAL A 668 27.89 -38.46 0.74
C VAL A 668 27.96 -39.77 -0.04
N ILE A 669 27.73 -40.92 0.61
CA ILE A 669 27.67 -42.22 -0.07
C ILE A 669 26.47 -42.29 -1.04
N SER A 670 25.33 -41.72 -0.67
CA SER A 670 24.17 -41.60 -1.54
C SER A 670 24.47 -40.80 -2.81
N ALA A 671 25.16 -39.66 -2.67
CA ALA A 671 25.61 -38.87 -3.82
C ALA A 671 26.65 -39.56 -4.70
N ALA A 672 27.51 -40.40 -4.10
CA ALA A 672 28.51 -41.17 -4.84
C ALA A 672 27.92 -42.24 -5.77
N LYS A 673 26.63 -42.60 -5.62
CA LYS A 673 25.92 -43.50 -6.53
C LYS A 673 25.69 -42.86 -7.90
N GLU A 674 25.28 -41.60 -7.88
CA GLU A 674 24.90 -40.86 -9.09
C GLU A 674 26.11 -40.15 -9.72
N HIS A 675 27.18 -39.91 -8.94
CA HIS A 675 28.33 -39.11 -9.37
C HIS A 675 29.68 -39.81 -9.19
N PRO A 676 30.21 -40.48 -10.24
CA PRO A 676 31.54 -41.09 -10.22
C PRO A 676 32.67 -40.10 -9.93
N SER A 677 32.47 -38.79 -10.21
CA SER A 677 33.48 -37.76 -9.94
C SER A 677 33.78 -37.55 -8.45
N LEU A 678 32.97 -38.11 -7.54
CA LEU A 678 33.29 -38.19 -6.10
C LEU A 678 34.46 -39.14 -5.80
N GLY A 679 34.92 -39.94 -6.77
CA GLY A 679 36.15 -40.73 -6.63
C GLY A 679 35.98 -42.05 -5.87
N LEU A 680 34.74 -42.50 -5.70
CA LEU A 680 34.39 -43.84 -5.21
C LEU A 680 33.93 -44.72 -6.39
N SER A 681 34.37 -45.98 -6.41
CA SER A 681 33.88 -46.95 -7.39
C SER A 681 32.48 -47.46 -7.01
N ALA A 682 31.69 -47.89 -8.01
CA ALA A 682 30.37 -48.48 -7.78
C ALA A 682 30.38 -49.64 -6.76
N HIS A 683 31.45 -50.45 -6.76
CA HIS A 683 31.64 -51.54 -5.79
C HIS A 683 31.91 -51.02 -4.37
N GLU A 684 32.67 -49.94 -4.21
CA GLU A 684 32.93 -49.32 -2.90
C GLU A 684 31.66 -48.70 -2.32
N VAL A 685 30.85 -48.04 -3.16
CA VAL A 685 29.57 -47.45 -2.78
C VAL A 685 28.58 -48.54 -2.36
N GLU A 686 28.40 -49.59 -3.16
CA GLU A 686 27.51 -50.71 -2.83
C GLU A 686 27.94 -51.43 -1.53
N SER A 687 29.26 -51.58 -1.33
CA SER A 687 29.81 -52.15 -0.10
C SER A 687 29.59 -51.25 1.13
N ALA A 688 29.60 -49.93 0.95
CA ALA A 688 29.33 -48.96 2.00
C ALA A 688 27.87 -48.99 2.44
N GLU A 689 26.93 -49.04 1.49
CA GLU A 689 25.50 -49.09 1.80
C GLU A 689 25.08 -50.36 2.52
N ARG A 690 25.61 -51.52 2.09
CA ARG A 690 25.36 -52.79 2.77
C ARG A 690 25.82 -52.75 4.23
N ARG A 691 26.92 -52.04 4.52
CA ARG A 691 27.41 -51.82 5.89
C ARG A 691 26.54 -50.86 6.68
N MET A 692 26.17 -49.72 6.11
CA MET A 692 25.28 -48.76 6.76
C MET A 692 23.90 -49.37 7.08
N THR A 693 23.38 -50.22 6.19
CA THR A 693 22.14 -50.97 6.42
C THR A 693 22.30 -52.06 7.49
N ALA A 694 23.46 -52.71 7.55
CA ALA A 694 23.76 -53.71 8.58
C ALA A 694 24.00 -53.09 9.98
N GLU A 695 24.56 -51.88 10.05
CA GLU A 695 24.71 -51.11 11.30
C GLU A 695 23.39 -50.47 11.77
N ALA A 696 22.45 -50.19 10.84
CA ALA A 696 21.10 -49.70 11.16
C ALA A 696 20.13 -50.81 11.63
N GLY A 697 20.51 -52.09 11.51
CA GLY A 697 19.73 -53.23 12.03
C GLY A 697 19.92 -53.46 13.54
N PRO A 698 18.90 -53.97 14.27
CA PRO A 698 19.03 -54.19 15.70
C PRO A 698 20.10 -55.26 15.98
N ARG A 699 21.13 -54.91 16.78
CA ARG A 699 22.10 -55.88 17.31
C ARG A 699 21.33 -57.03 17.99
N PRO A 700 21.61 -58.30 17.66
CA PRO A 700 20.99 -59.43 18.34
C PRO A 700 21.34 -59.43 19.85
N PRO A 701 20.43 -59.88 20.73
CA PRO A 701 20.70 -59.95 22.16
C PRO A 701 21.72 -61.07 22.44
N GLU A 702 22.88 -60.72 23.00
CA GLU A 702 23.78 -61.69 23.61
C GLU A 702 23.11 -62.30 24.86
N HIS A 703 22.56 -63.49 24.72
CA HIS A 703 22.17 -64.32 25.86
C HIS A 703 23.39 -65.01 26.47
N THR A 704 23.83 -64.47 27.60
CA THR A 704 24.30 -65.15 28.84
C THR A 704 25.13 -66.43 28.73
N ARG A 705 26.40 -66.34 29.16
CA ARG A 705 27.02 -67.34 30.03
C ARG A 705 27.46 -66.68 31.34
N ALA A 706 26.93 -67.20 32.44
CA ALA A 706 27.32 -66.87 33.80
C ALA A 706 28.57 -67.65 34.24
N SER A 707 29.17 -67.13 35.32
CA SER A 707 30.14 -67.73 36.26
C SER A 707 31.64 -67.65 35.94
N GLY A 708 32.35 -66.95 36.83
CA GLY A 708 33.77 -67.12 37.10
C GLY A 708 34.33 -65.93 37.87
N HIS A 709 34.72 -66.15 39.13
CA HIS A 709 35.43 -65.25 40.06
C HIS A 709 36.55 -64.40 39.40
N ASP A 710 37.00 -63.25 39.91
CA ASP A 710 37.31 -62.95 41.31
C ASP A 710 37.56 -61.45 41.52
N ARG A 711 37.35 -60.99 42.75
CA ARG A 711 37.75 -59.66 43.23
C ARG A 711 38.98 -59.86 44.12
N ALA A 712 39.94 -58.94 43.98
CA ALA A 712 41.02 -58.59 44.91
C ALA A 712 42.41 -59.21 44.67
N HIS A 713 43.31 -58.36 44.17
CA HIS A 713 44.56 -57.86 44.81
C HIS A 713 45.51 -57.43 43.68
N ALA A 714 45.87 -56.16 43.48
CA ALA A 714 46.60 -55.23 44.36
C ALA A 714 47.92 -55.80 44.90
N GLN A 715 48.98 -55.63 44.10
CA GLN A 715 50.42 -55.48 44.42
C GLN A 715 51.10 -55.47 43.03
N ASP A 716 51.80 -54.44 42.57
CA ASP A 716 52.82 -53.55 43.13
C ASP A 716 52.83 -52.29 42.21
N ARG A 717 53.24 -51.06 42.55
CA ARG A 717 53.97 -50.44 43.66
C ARG A 717 54.00 -48.92 43.35
N GLU A 718 53.98 -48.09 44.40
CA GLU A 718 54.71 -46.80 44.54
C GLU A 718 54.42 -45.69 43.49
N PHE A 719 53.76 -44.55 43.77
CA PHE A 719 53.60 -43.69 44.95
C PHE A 719 52.26 -42.95 44.91
#